data_AF-F6SPG0-F1
#
_entry.id   AF-F6SPG0-F1
#
_cell.length_a   1.000
_cell.length_b   1.000
_cell.length_c   1.000
_cell.angle_alpha   90.00
_cell.angle_beta   90.00
_cell.angle_gamma   90.00
#
_symmetry.space_group_name_H-M   'P 1'
#
loop_
_entity.id
_entity.type
_entity.pdbx_description
1 polymer ?
#
loop_
_entity_poly.entity_id
_entity_poly.type
_entity_poly.pdbx_seq_one_letter_code
_entity_poly.pdbx_strand_id
1 'polypeptide(L)'
;MSKKGTGGRGKGEKLDALSALQAANEELRAKLTDIQIELQQEKSKVSKVEREKNQEIKQVKEHEQHKNIVLVTELKTKLHEEKMKELQAVRENLLRQHEAELLRVIKIKDNENQRLQALLNALRDGAPEKVKTVLFTEAKEEAKRGFEFEKIKMQQEISELKGAKKQVEEALTIVIQADKIKAAEIRSVYHLHQEEITRIKRECEREIRRLMEEIKFKDRAVFVLERELGVQVGHAQRLQLQKEALDEQLAQVKESDRLLSSPKRELPYPGASGDASDHSGSPEQQLDEKDARRFQLKIAELSAIIRKLEDRNALLSEERNELLKRLREAESQYKPLLDKNKRLSRKNEDLSHSLRRMENKLKFIQQENIEMRQRVGAIRRPSSLNDLDQNQEEREVEFLKLQIVEQQNFIDELSKTLETAGYVKSVLERDKLLRYRKQRKKMAKLPKPVVETFFGYDDEASLESDGSSISYQTDRTDQTPCTPEEDLEEGMAREETELRFRQLTMEYQALQRAYALLQEQVGGTLDAEREVKTREQLQAEVHRSQTRIEDLEKALAEQGQDMKWIEEKQALYRRNQELVEKIKRMEIEEARLKHDVQDVKDQNELLEFRILELEERERKSPAMNFHHIPFIEGKSPLQVYCEAEGVTDILVAELMKKLDILGDNAVSNLTNEEQVVVIQARTVLTLAEKWLQQIEVTESALQQKMVHLENEKELFSKQKGYLDEELDYRKQALDQAHMQILELEAMLYDALQQEAGAKMTEILSEDEREKLKLAVDQWKRQMMSELRERDAQILRERMEFIQHAQQRIKELEERIEAQKRQIKELEEKPSEETRNPFPITGPDHRG
;
A
#
# COMPACT_ATOMS: atom_id res chain seq x y z
N MET A 1 9.22 92.54 77.68
CA MET A 1 7.96 92.28 78.42
C MET A 1 7.07 91.38 77.56
N SER A 2 6.32 90.37 78.02
CA SER A 2 6.40 89.58 79.28
C SER A 2 5.39 88.39 79.25
N LYS A 3 5.81 87.13 79.54
CA LYS A 3 4.96 85.94 79.85
C LYS A 3 4.07 85.44 78.67
N LYS A 4 3.27 84.33 78.70
CA LYS A 4 2.75 83.48 79.80
C LYS A 4 2.21 82.08 79.35
N GLY A 5 2.38 81.02 80.17
CA GLY A 5 1.49 79.82 80.29
C GLY A 5 1.68 78.64 79.30
N THR A 6 1.07 77.44 79.45
CA THR A 6 0.48 76.69 80.60
C THR A 6 -0.01 75.28 80.17
N GLY A 7 0.22 74.20 80.96
CA GLY A 7 -0.62 72.97 80.97
C GLY A 7 -0.07 71.67 80.35
N GLY A 8 -0.49 70.50 80.88
CA GLY A 8 -0.22 69.15 80.35
C GLY A 8 -0.38 68.01 81.39
N ARG A 9 -0.99 66.87 81.03
CA ARG A 9 -1.28 65.71 81.92
C ARG A 9 -0.49 64.45 81.56
N GLY A 10 -0.28 63.56 82.54
CA GLY A 10 -0.13 62.10 82.39
C GLY A 10 1.12 61.55 81.69
N LYS A 11 2.10 61.05 82.46
CA LYS A 11 3.35 60.46 81.93
C LYS A 11 3.90 59.18 82.60
N GLY A 12 3.26 58.65 83.64
CA GLY A 12 3.74 57.46 84.37
C GLY A 12 3.59 56.16 83.56
N GLU A 13 2.40 55.55 83.62
CA GLU A 13 2.08 54.21 83.09
C GLU A 13 2.48 53.95 81.62
N LYS A 14 2.63 55.02 80.81
CA LYS A 14 3.08 54.90 79.42
C LYS A 14 4.55 54.48 79.29
N LEU A 15 5.41 54.78 80.26
CA LEU A 15 6.83 54.44 80.17
C LEU A 15 7.08 52.95 80.46
N ASP A 16 6.39 52.38 81.45
CA ASP A 16 6.48 50.96 81.77
C ASP A 16 5.85 50.10 80.65
N ALA A 17 4.70 50.53 80.11
CA ALA A 17 4.07 49.88 78.97
C ALA A 17 4.94 49.91 77.70
N LEU A 18 5.62 51.03 77.41
CA LEU A 18 6.58 51.11 76.30
C LEU A 18 7.80 50.20 76.53
N SER A 19 8.30 50.13 77.77
CA SER A 19 9.45 49.29 78.11
C SER A 19 9.12 47.80 77.99
N ALA A 20 7.93 47.37 78.42
CA ALA A 20 7.44 46.00 78.24
C ALA A 20 7.22 45.66 76.75
N LEU A 21 6.69 46.58 75.95
CA LEU A 21 6.56 46.42 74.50
C LEU A 21 7.92 46.36 73.79
N GLN A 22 8.93 47.08 74.28
CA GLN A 22 10.29 46.99 73.75
C GLN A 22 10.92 45.64 74.08
N ALA A 23 10.84 45.18 75.34
CA ALA A 23 11.33 43.86 75.74
C ALA A 23 10.66 42.73 74.94
N ALA A 24 9.34 42.80 74.73
CA ALA A 24 8.62 41.84 73.89
C ALA A 24 9.05 41.88 72.41
N ASN A 25 9.40 43.06 71.87
CA ASN A 25 9.97 43.16 70.52
C ASN A 25 11.39 42.59 70.43
N GLU A 26 12.20 42.74 71.48
CA GLU A 26 13.54 42.17 71.56
C GLU A 26 13.49 40.64 71.71
N GLU A 27 12.54 40.11 72.49
CA GLU A 27 12.25 38.67 72.59
C GLU A 27 11.73 38.09 71.26
N LEU A 28 10.83 38.79 70.57
CA LEU A 28 10.34 38.38 69.24
C LEU A 28 11.46 38.41 68.18
N ARG A 29 12.39 39.36 68.26
CA ARG A 29 13.58 39.41 67.40
C ARG A 29 14.53 38.25 67.68
N ALA A 30 14.78 37.92 68.94
CA ALA A 30 15.59 36.75 69.31
C ALA A 30 14.98 35.45 68.75
N LYS A 31 13.68 35.24 68.98
CA LYS A 31 12.94 34.09 68.42
C LYS A 31 12.97 34.06 66.90
N LEU A 32 12.89 35.21 66.23
CA LEU A 32 13.01 35.27 64.77
C LEU A 32 14.42 34.88 64.29
N THR A 33 15.48 35.30 64.99
CA THR A 33 16.85 34.87 64.66
C THR A 33 17.10 33.40 64.95
N ASP A 34 16.53 32.85 66.04
CA ASP A 34 16.63 31.43 66.37
C ASP A 34 15.95 30.57 65.30
N ILE A 35 14.71 30.93 64.89
CA ILE A 35 13.98 30.27 63.80
C ILE A 35 14.73 30.39 62.46
N GLN A 36 15.40 31.51 62.18
CA GLN A 36 16.23 31.66 60.98
C GLN A 36 17.47 30.75 61.03
N ILE A 37 18.09 30.57 62.20
CA ILE A 37 19.22 29.65 62.39
C ILE A 37 18.75 28.20 62.24
N GLU A 38 17.63 27.81 62.87
CA GLU A 38 17.03 26.47 62.72
C GLU A 38 16.67 26.17 61.26
N LEU A 39 16.01 27.09 60.56
CA LEU A 39 15.68 26.94 59.15
C LEU A 39 16.93 26.78 58.27
N GLN A 40 18.02 27.49 58.58
CA GLN A 40 19.29 27.35 57.84
C GLN A 40 20.01 26.04 58.16
N GLN A 41 19.88 25.51 59.39
CA GLN A 41 20.35 24.18 59.74
C GLN A 41 19.54 23.09 59.04
N GLU A 42 18.20 23.19 58.99
CA GLU A 42 17.35 22.24 58.26
C GLU A 42 17.62 22.27 56.75
N LYS A 43 17.74 23.45 56.13
CA LYS A 43 18.19 23.57 54.72
C LYS A 43 19.53 22.86 54.49
N SER A 44 20.45 22.95 55.45
CA SER A 44 21.76 22.27 55.39
C SER A 44 21.63 20.74 55.53
N LYS A 45 20.74 20.26 56.40
CA LYS A 45 20.43 18.82 56.57
C LYS A 45 19.76 18.25 55.32
N VAL A 46 18.72 18.91 54.79
CA VAL A 46 18.03 18.53 53.54
C VAL A 46 19.04 18.45 52.39
N SER A 47 19.84 19.50 52.19
CA SER A 47 20.87 19.50 51.14
C SER A 47 21.92 18.41 51.31
N LYS A 48 22.22 17.97 52.55
CA LYS A 48 23.08 16.80 52.78
C LYS A 48 22.37 15.51 52.36
N VAL A 49 21.13 15.29 52.80
CA VAL A 49 20.33 14.10 52.45
C VAL A 49 20.09 14.00 50.94
N GLU A 50 19.89 15.11 50.24
CA GLU A 50 19.79 15.16 48.77
C GLU A 50 21.09 14.67 48.09
N ARG A 51 22.27 15.05 48.59
CA ARG A 51 23.54 14.54 48.06
C ARG A 51 23.70 13.05 48.33
N GLU A 52 23.38 12.60 49.54
CA GLU A 52 23.46 11.19 49.94
C GLU A 52 22.49 10.34 49.09
N LYS A 53 21.25 10.78 48.88
CA LYS A 53 20.27 10.09 48.01
C LYS A 53 20.66 10.08 46.55
N ASN A 54 21.21 11.17 46.00
CA ASN A 54 21.75 11.17 44.64
C ASN A 54 22.95 10.22 44.49
N GLN A 55 23.78 10.08 45.53
CA GLN A 55 24.90 9.13 45.55
C GLN A 55 24.42 7.68 45.65
N GLU A 56 23.41 7.37 46.49
CA GLU A 56 22.74 6.06 46.52
C GLU A 56 22.16 5.69 45.15
N ILE A 57 21.39 6.61 44.53
CA ILE A 57 20.78 6.38 43.20
C ILE A 57 21.86 6.10 42.14
N LYS A 58 23.01 6.78 42.21
CA LYS A 58 24.15 6.50 41.32
C LYS A 58 24.74 5.12 41.55
N GLN A 59 24.96 4.73 42.81
CA GLN A 59 25.48 3.40 43.18
C GLN A 59 24.52 2.27 42.76
N VAL A 60 23.21 2.44 42.91
CA VAL A 60 22.20 1.48 42.44
C VAL A 60 22.29 1.32 40.92
N LYS A 61 22.32 2.42 40.16
CA LYS A 61 22.46 2.38 38.69
C LYS A 61 23.76 1.72 38.23
N GLU A 62 24.89 2.02 38.89
CA GLU A 62 26.18 1.39 38.60
C GLU A 62 26.17 -0.12 38.91
N HIS A 63 25.51 -0.53 39.99
CA HIS A 63 25.37 -1.93 40.38
C HIS A 63 24.43 -2.72 39.46
N GLU A 64 23.33 -2.11 38.99
CA GLU A 64 22.44 -2.68 37.98
C GLU A 64 23.11 -2.80 36.61
N GLN A 65 23.86 -1.77 36.18
CA GLN A 65 24.68 -1.85 34.97
C GLN A 65 25.71 -2.98 35.08
N HIS A 66 26.37 -3.16 36.22
CA HIS A 66 27.31 -4.26 36.43
C HIS A 66 26.62 -5.64 36.38
N LYS A 67 25.45 -5.80 37.02
CA LYS A 67 24.63 -7.03 36.89
C LYS A 67 24.26 -7.34 35.45
N ASN A 68 23.82 -6.35 34.68
CA ASN A 68 23.47 -6.50 33.27
C ASN A 68 24.68 -6.89 32.42
N ILE A 69 25.86 -6.31 32.67
CA ILE A 69 27.11 -6.70 32.01
C ILE A 69 27.46 -8.16 32.31
N VAL A 70 27.42 -8.58 33.59
CA VAL A 70 27.70 -9.96 34.00
C VAL A 70 26.73 -10.95 33.34
N LEU A 71 25.42 -10.69 33.40
CA LEU A 71 24.40 -11.53 32.76
C LEU A 71 24.62 -11.64 31.24
N VAL A 72 24.94 -10.54 30.55
CA VAL A 72 25.26 -10.55 29.12
C VAL A 72 26.54 -11.35 28.83
N THR A 73 27.55 -11.33 29.70
CA THR A 73 28.73 -12.18 29.55
C THR A 73 28.43 -13.66 29.78
N GLU A 74 27.63 -14.00 30.79
CA GLU A 74 27.20 -15.39 31.06
C GLU A 74 26.34 -15.97 29.93
N LEU A 75 25.43 -15.19 29.35
CA LEU A 75 24.62 -15.63 28.22
C LEU A 75 25.48 -15.83 26.96
N LYS A 76 26.52 -15.01 26.77
CA LYS A 76 27.49 -15.19 25.68
C LYS A 76 28.36 -16.44 25.87
N THR A 77 28.81 -16.76 27.10
CA THR A 77 29.58 -17.99 27.33
C THR A 77 28.71 -19.24 27.22
N LYS A 78 27.49 -19.24 27.78
CA LYS A 78 26.53 -20.35 27.64
C LYS A 78 26.20 -20.63 26.17
N LEU A 79 25.88 -19.61 25.39
CA LEU A 79 25.63 -19.74 23.94
C LEU A 79 26.87 -20.24 23.16
N HIS A 80 28.08 -19.87 23.59
CA HIS A 80 29.31 -20.39 22.98
C HIS A 80 29.52 -21.87 23.33
N GLU A 81 29.32 -22.27 24.59
CA GLU A 81 29.38 -23.68 25.00
C GLU A 81 28.34 -24.55 24.29
N GLU A 82 27.09 -24.08 24.16
CA GLU A 82 26.01 -24.76 23.45
C GLU A 82 26.40 -24.98 21.98
N LYS A 83 26.84 -23.92 21.29
CA LYS A 83 27.34 -24.03 19.91
C LYS A 83 28.51 -25.02 19.78
N MET A 84 29.42 -25.07 20.74
CA MET A 84 30.55 -26.01 20.73
C MET A 84 30.10 -27.46 21.00
N LYS A 85 29.09 -27.67 21.85
CA LYS A 85 28.46 -28.97 22.09
C LYS A 85 27.71 -29.46 20.84
N GLU A 86 26.97 -28.58 20.16
CA GLU A 86 26.30 -28.88 18.88
C GLU A 86 27.30 -29.26 17.78
N LEU A 87 28.36 -28.47 17.60
CA LEU A 87 29.42 -28.75 16.62
C LEU A 87 30.11 -30.10 16.89
N GLN A 88 30.35 -30.44 18.16
CA GLN A 88 30.91 -31.74 18.54
C GLN A 88 29.92 -32.88 18.26
N ALA A 89 28.63 -32.72 18.56
CA ALA A 89 27.60 -33.72 18.27
C ALA A 89 27.42 -33.97 16.76
N VAL A 90 27.44 -32.91 15.94
CA VAL A 90 27.42 -33.03 14.46
C VAL A 90 28.67 -33.76 13.96
N ARG A 91 29.85 -33.43 14.51
CA ARG A 91 31.12 -34.11 14.16
C ARG A 91 31.09 -35.60 14.50
N GLU A 92 30.60 -35.97 15.68
CA GLU A 92 30.47 -37.38 16.07
C GLU A 92 29.43 -38.14 15.24
N ASN A 93 28.33 -37.50 14.86
CA ASN A 93 27.34 -38.12 13.97
C ASN A 93 27.90 -38.34 12.57
N LEU A 94 28.67 -37.39 12.02
CA LEU A 94 29.34 -37.54 10.73
C LEU A 94 30.42 -38.65 10.77
N LEU A 95 31.16 -38.77 11.87
CA LEU A 95 32.10 -39.88 12.09
C LEU A 95 31.38 -41.23 12.13
N ARG A 96 30.27 -41.36 12.90
CA ARG A 96 29.46 -42.60 12.93
C ARG A 96 28.86 -42.93 11.55
N GLN A 97 28.44 -41.92 10.77
CA GLN A 97 27.98 -42.13 9.40
C GLN A 97 29.10 -42.64 8.49
N HIS A 98 30.31 -42.09 8.61
CA HIS A 98 31.49 -42.54 7.85
C HIS A 98 31.89 -43.97 8.24
N GLU A 99 31.91 -44.31 9.52
CA GLU A 99 32.14 -45.69 10.01
C GLU A 99 31.07 -46.66 9.48
N ALA A 100 29.79 -46.27 9.48
CA ALA A 100 28.70 -47.07 8.94
C ALA A 100 28.71 -47.22 7.41
N GLU A 101 29.29 -46.26 6.67
CA GLU A 101 29.57 -46.39 5.23
C GLU A 101 30.77 -47.31 4.99
N LEU A 102 31.88 -47.13 5.72
CA LEU A 102 33.04 -48.02 5.65
C LEU A 102 32.65 -49.47 5.93
N LEU A 103 31.82 -49.75 6.93
CA LEU A 103 31.31 -51.10 7.22
C LEU A 103 30.41 -51.66 6.09
N ARG A 104 29.62 -50.81 5.40
CA ARG A 104 28.86 -51.23 4.21
C ARG A 104 29.77 -51.52 3.02
N VAL A 105 30.77 -50.68 2.77
CA VAL A 105 31.77 -50.89 1.70
C VAL A 105 32.60 -52.15 1.96
N ILE A 106 33.06 -52.37 3.20
CA ILE A 106 33.75 -53.61 3.60
C ILE A 106 32.86 -54.82 3.33
N LYS A 107 31.60 -54.82 3.79
CA LYS A 107 30.67 -55.93 3.54
C LYS A 107 30.43 -56.20 2.05
N ILE A 108 30.36 -55.17 1.21
CA ILE A 108 30.25 -55.32 -0.24
C ILE A 108 31.53 -55.93 -0.83
N LYS A 109 32.71 -55.50 -0.37
CA LYS A 109 34.00 -56.05 -0.82
C LYS A 109 34.24 -57.48 -0.33
N ASP A 110 33.82 -57.81 0.88
CA ASP A 110 33.89 -59.19 1.41
C ASP A 110 32.97 -60.14 0.65
N ASN A 111 31.76 -59.69 0.28
CA ASN A 111 30.86 -60.46 -0.56
C ASN A 111 31.47 -60.70 -1.96
N GLU A 112 32.04 -59.68 -2.61
CA GLU A 112 32.66 -59.86 -3.93
C GLU A 112 33.97 -60.68 -3.84
N ASN A 113 34.76 -60.54 -2.77
CA ASN A 113 35.91 -61.41 -2.51
C ASN A 113 35.47 -62.88 -2.36
N GLN A 114 34.39 -63.15 -1.64
CA GLN A 114 33.82 -64.51 -1.54
C GLN A 114 33.33 -65.02 -2.90
N ARG A 115 32.69 -64.17 -3.70
CA ARG A 115 32.22 -64.50 -5.06
C ARG A 115 33.38 -64.83 -6.01
N LEU A 116 34.42 -64.00 -6.01
CA LEU A 116 35.66 -64.21 -6.78
C LEU A 116 36.42 -65.44 -6.31
N GLN A 117 36.49 -65.70 -5.00
CA GLN A 117 37.13 -66.90 -4.45
C GLN A 117 36.37 -68.18 -4.83
N ALA A 118 35.04 -68.14 -4.85
CA ALA A 118 34.21 -69.25 -5.33
C ALA A 118 34.39 -69.51 -6.83
N LEU A 119 34.45 -68.44 -7.65
CA LEU A 119 34.77 -68.51 -9.09
C LEU A 119 36.17 -69.08 -9.35
N LEU A 120 37.17 -68.66 -8.56
CA LEU A 120 38.55 -69.14 -8.68
C LEU A 120 38.67 -70.63 -8.30
N ASN A 121 37.96 -71.07 -7.26
CA ASN A 121 37.85 -72.49 -6.93
C ASN A 121 37.11 -73.27 -8.04
N ALA A 122 36.02 -72.74 -8.61
CA ALA A 122 35.30 -73.37 -9.72
C ALA A 122 36.14 -73.49 -11.01
N LEU A 123 37.08 -72.55 -11.25
CA LEU A 123 38.09 -72.64 -12.32
C LEU A 123 39.21 -73.66 -12.03
N ARG A 124 39.46 -73.96 -10.75
CA ARG A 124 40.47 -74.93 -10.30
C ARG A 124 39.95 -76.37 -10.36
N ASP A 125 38.68 -76.56 -10.02
CA ASP A 125 38.04 -77.87 -9.89
C ASP A 125 37.17 -78.23 -11.12
N GLY A 126 37.03 -77.33 -12.10
CA GLY A 126 36.12 -77.48 -13.25
C GLY A 126 36.68 -76.98 -14.58
N ALA A 127 36.14 -77.52 -15.69
CA ALA A 127 36.56 -77.16 -17.04
C ALA A 127 36.23 -75.68 -17.38
N PRO A 128 37.19 -74.87 -17.85
CA PRO A 128 37.08 -73.41 -17.84
C PRO A 128 35.96 -72.83 -18.71
N GLU A 129 35.59 -73.48 -19.83
CA GLU A 129 34.46 -73.01 -20.64
C GLU A 129 33.12 -73.04 -19.90
N LYS A 130 32.92 -73.94 -18.91
CA LYS A 130 31.70 -73.91 -18.09
C LYS A 130 31.62 -72.64 -17.24
N VAL A 131 32.74 -72.20 -16.65
CA VAL A 131 32.79 -70.95 -15.88
C VAL A 131 32.63 -69.74 -16.78
N LYS A 132 33.28 -69.74 -17.95
CA LYS A 132 33.13 -68.67 -18.95
C LYS A 132 31.68 -68.51 -19.44
N THR A 133 30.96 -69.61 -19.69
CA THR A 133 29.53 -69.53 -20.02
C THR A 133 28.68 -69.01 -18.86
N VAL A 134 28.94 -69.44 -17.62
CA VAL A 134 28.22 -68.95 -16.43
C VAL A 134 28.43 -67.45 -16.24
N LEU A 135 29.67 -66.98 -16.26
CA LEU A 135 30.01 -65.55 -16.15
C LEU A 135 29.34 -64.70 -17.24
N PHE A 136 29.30 -65.19 -18.48
CA PHE A 136 28.63 -64.49 -19.58
C PHE A 136 27.11 -64.41 -19.38
N THR A 137 26.47 -65.48 -18.88
CA THR A 137 25.04 -65.45 -18.53
C THR A 137 24.74 -64.58 -17.33
N GLU A 138 25.60 -64.58 -16.31
CA GLU A 138 25.46 -63.79 -15.09
C GLU A 138 25.56 -62.29 -15.40
N ALA A 139 26.62 -61.86 -16.11
CA ALA A 139 26.78 -60.47 -16.54
C ALA A 139 25.63 -59.98 -17.45
N LYS A 140 25.09 -60.87 -18.30
CA LYS A 140 23.93 -60.56 -19.15
C LYS A 140 22.65 -60.33 -18.34
N GLU A 141 22.36 -61.21 -17.38
CA GLU A 141 21.18 -61.04 -16.51
C GLU A 141 21.37 -59.92 -15.46
N GLU A 142 22.61 -59.57 -15.10
CA GLU A 142 22.93 -58.41 -14.25
C GLU A 142 22.66 -57.09 -14.99
N ALA A 143 23.19 -56.94 -16.22
CA ALA A 143 22.94 -55.78 -17.07
C ALA A 143 21.45 -55.60 -17.38
N LYS A 144 20.73 -56.72 -17.60
CA LYS A 144 19.28 -56.73 -17.79
C LYS A 144 18.53 -56.31 -16.52
N ARG A 145 18.87 -56.84 -15.34
CA ARG A 145 18.28 -56.43 -14.05
C ARG A 145 18.52 -54.94 -13.75
N GLY A 146 19.70 -54.42 -14.06
CA GLY A 146 20.01 -53.00 -13.96
C GLY A 146 19.10 -52.14 -14.84
N PHE A 147 19.00 -52.48 -16.13
CA PHE A 147 18.11 -51.79 -17.08
C PHE A 147 16.62 -51.89 -16.69
N GLU A 148 16.15 -53.05 -16.21
CA GLU A 148 14.77 -53.23 -15.77
C GLU A 148 14.45 -52.38 -14.52
N PHE A 149 15.37 -52.31 -13.54
CA PHE A 149 15.23 -51.44 -12.37
C PHE A 149 15.23 -49.95 -12.73
N GLU A 150 16.16 -49.52 -13.59
CA GLU A 150 16.29 -48.13 -14.02
C GLU A 150 15.09 -47.69 -14.86
N LYS A 151 14.58 -48.57 -15.74
CA LYS A 151 13.31 -48.38 -16.45
C LYS A 151 12.13 -48.19 -15.49
N ILE A 152 12.00 -49.03 -14.46
CA ILE A 152 10.91 -48.91 -13.47
C ILE A 152 11.01 -47.56 -12.73
N LYS A 153 12.21 -47.18 -12.28
CA LYS A 153 12.46 -45.88 -11.63
C LYS A 153 12.06 -44.71 -12.53
N MET A 154 12.48 -44.72 -13.80
CA MET A 154 12.12 -43.68 -14.78
C MET A 154 10.62 -43.64 -15.07
N GLN A 155 9.93 -44.79 -15.11
CA GLN A 155 8.47 -44.85 -15.26
C GLN A 155 7.73 -44.29 -14.04
N GLN A 156 8.26 -44.48 -12.83
CA GLN A 156 7.73 -43.87 -11.61
C GLN A 156 7.95 -42.36 -11.60
N GLU A 157 9.17 -41.89 -11.90
CA GLU A 157 9.51 -40.46 -11.97
C GLU A 157 8.66 -39.71 -13.02
N ILE A 158 8.44 -40.30 -14.20
CA ILE A 158 7.52 -39.80 -15.22
C ILE A 158 6.07 -39.72 -14.72
N SER A 159 5.66 -40.61 -13.81
CA SER A 159 4.30 -40.63 -13.25
C SER A 159 4.13 -39.57 -12.15
N GLU A 160 5.14 -39.41 -11.29
CA GLU A 160 5.20 -38.36 -10.27
C GLU A 160 5.24 -36.96 -10.91
N LEU A 161 6.06 -36.76 -11.96
CA LEU A 161 6.10 -35.52 -12.74
C LEU A 161 4.76 -35.20 -13.42
N LYS A 162 4.01 -36.21 -13.90
CA LYS A 162 2.65 -36.02 -14.43
C LYS A 162 1.66 -35.59 -13.32
N GLY A 163 1.78 -36.16 -12.13
CA GLY A 163 0.98 -35.77 -10.96
C GLY A 163 1.25 -34.32 -10.54
N ALA A 164 2.53 -33.95 -10.41
CA ALA A 164 2.94 -32.58 -10.10
C ALA A 164 2.49 -31.58 -11.17
N LYS A 165 2.61 -31.93 -12.48
CA LYS A 165 2.09 -31.11 -13.57
C LYS A 165 0.58 -30.87 -13.43
N LYS A 166 -0.21 -31.91 -13.19
CA LYS A 166 -1.68 -31.81 -13.02
C LYS A 166 -2.04 -30.86 -11.87
N GLN A 167 -1.37 -30.97 -10.73
CA GLN A 167 -1.56 -30.07 -9.58
C GLN A 167 -1.25 -28.60 -9.92
N VAL A 168 -0.20 -28.34 -10.71
CA VAL A 168 0.14 -26.98 -11.18
C VAL A 168 -0.89 -26.44 -12.18
N GLU A 169 -1.41 -27.27 -13.08
CA GLU A 169 -2.48 -26.89 -14.03
C GLU A 169 -3.81 -26.60 -13.32
N GLU A 170 -4.12 -27.35 -12.26
CA GLU A 170 -5.28 -27.13 -11.38
C GLU A 170 -5.13 -25.83 -10.58
N ALA A 171 -3.97 -25.60 -9.96
CA ALA A 171 -3.66 -24.36 -9.23
C ALA A 171 -3.71 -23.12 -10.15
N LEU A 172 -3.16 -23.21 -11.36
CA LEU A 172 -3.25 -22.15 -12.38
C LEU A 172 -4.71 -21.87 -12.76
N THR A 173 -5.53 -22.91 -12.90
CA THR A 173 -6.97 -22.76 -13.20
C THR A 173 -7.71 -22.03 -12.09
N ILE A 174 -7.40 -22.35 -10.81
CA ILE A 174 -7.96 -21.65 -9.64
C ILE A 174 -7.55 -20.17 -9.62
N VAL A 175 -6.27 -19.85 -9.89
CA VAL A 175 -5.79 -18.46 -9.97
C VAL A 175 -6.50 -17.68 -11.09
N ILE A 176 -6.65 -18.27 -12.28
CA ILE A 176 -7.38 -17.67 -13.40
C ILE A 176 -8.86 -17.41 -13.06
N GLN A 177 -9.50 -18.30 -12.31
CA GLN A 177 -10.87 -18.08 -11.83
C GLN A 177 -10.95 -16.96 -10.79
N ALA A 178 -10.02 -16.94 -9.81
CA ALA A 178 -9.95 -15.89 -8.80
C ALA A 178 -9.73 -14.50 -9.42
N ASP A 179 -8.88 -14.37 -10.43
CA ASP A 179 -8.65 -13.09 -11.11
C ASP A 179 -9.83 -12.67 -12.00
N LYS A 180 -10.55 -13.62 -12.61
CA LYS A 180 -11.83 -13.33 -13.28
C LYS A 180 -12.88 -12.78 -12.30
N ILE A 181 -12.94 -13.32 -11.09
CA ILE A 181 -13.85 -12.84 -10.02
C ILE A 181 -13.44 -11.44 -9.57
N LYS A 182 -12.17 -11.21 -9.19
CA LYS A 182 -11.65 -9.87 -8.82
C LYS A 182 -11.92 -8.83 -9.91
N ALA A 183 -11.74 -9.19 -11.18
CA ALA A 183 -12.02 -8.30 -12.31
C ALA A 183 -13.52 -7.97 -12.44
N ALA A 184 -14.42 -8.90 -12.09
CA ALA A 184 -15.85 -8.64 -12.02
C ALA A 184 -16.24 -7.78 -10.81
N GLU A 185 -15.64 -8.01 -9.65
CA GLU A 185 -15.80 -7.19 -8.44
C GLU A 185 -15.35 -5.74 -8.69
N ILE A 186 -14.18 -5.53 -9.29
CA ILE A 186 -13.67 -4.19 -9.66
C ILE A 186 -14.63 -3.47 -10.60
N ARG A 187 -15.20 -4.16 -11.61
CA ARG A 187 -16.23 -3.59 -12.48
C ARG A 187 -17.51 -3.23 -11.71
N SER A 188 -17.99 -4.13 -10.84
CA SER A 188 -19.18 -3.89 -10.00
C SER A 188 -18.99 -2.68 -9.08
N VAL A 189 -17.86 -2.61 -8.37
CA VAL A 189 -17.49 -1.47 -7.52
C VAL A 189 -17.38 -0.18 -8.32
N TYR A 190 -16.84 -0.21 -9.55
CA TYR A 190 -16.80 0.95 -10.44
C TYR A 190 -18.21 1.44 -10.83
N HIS A 191 -19.12 0.52 -11.20
CA HIS A 191 -20.51 0.87 -11.51
C HIS A 191 -21.22 1.50 -10.29
N LEU A 192 -21.09 0.91 -9.10
CA LEU A 192 -21.66 1.46 -7.86
C LEU A 192 -21.11 2.87 -7.53
N HIS A 193 -19.82 3.11 -7.74
CA HIS A 193 -19.24 4.46 -7.57
C HIS A 193 -19.78 5.45 -8.60
N GLN A 194 -19.99 5.03 -9.85
CA GLN A 194 -20.56 5.88 -10.90
C GLN A 194 -22.04 6.22 -10.64
N GLU A 195 -22.81 5.28 -10.10
CA GLU A 195 -24.17 5.49 -9.60
C GLU A 195 -24.19 6.47 -8.42
N GLU A 196 -23.31 6.29 -7.43
CA GLU A 196 -23.22 7.17 -6.26
C GLU A 196 -22.80 8.60 -6.62
N ILE A 197 -21.82 8.77 -7.52
CA ILE A 197 -21.45 10.07 -8.10
C ILE A 197 -22.67 10.72 -8.79
N THR A 198 -23.49 9.94 -9.47
CA THR A 198 -24.71 10.41 -10.13
C THR A 198 -25.81 10.75 -9.12
N ARG A 199 -25.90 10.02 -8.00
CA ARG A 199 -26.81 10.31 -6.87
C ARG A 199 -26.45 11.64 -6.20
N ILE A 200 -25.18 11.81 -5.85
CA ILE A 200 -24.62 13.02 -5.22
C ILE A 200 -24.83 14.25 -6.12
N LYS A 201 -24.58 14.15 -7.44
CA LYS A 201 -24.86 15.24 -8.38
C LYS A 201 -26.33 15.68 -8.33
N ARG A 202 -27.27 14.72 -8.41
CA ARG A 202 -28.72 14.98 -8.31
C ARG A 202 -29.14 15.55 -6.94
N GLU A 203 -28.39 15.25 -5.88
CA GLU A 203 -28.60 15.79 -4.52
C GLU A 203 -28.13 17.24 -4.43
N CYS A 204 -26.90 17.54 -4.88
CA CYS A 204 -26.39 18.91 -4.97
C CYS A 204 -27.25 19.80 -5.88
N GLU A 205 -27.69 19.30 -7.04
CA GLU A 205 -28.60 20.03 -7.95
C GLU A 205 -29.96 20.35 -7.31
N ARG A 206 -30.47 19.48 -6.42
CA ARG A 206 -31.71 19.74 -5.67
C ARG A 206 -31.49 20.78 -4.58
N GLU A 207 -30.39 20.66 -3.83
CA GLU A 207 -30.08 21.59 -2.75
C GLU A 207 -29.73 23.00 -3.26
N ILE A 208 -29.03 23.12 -4.39
CA ILE A 208 -28.79 24.41 -5.08
C ILE A 208 -30.13 25.06 -5.47
N ARG A 209 -31.11 24.30 -5.97
CA ARG A 209 -32.45 24.82 -6.26
C ARG A 209 -33.17 25.29 -5.00
N ARG A 210 -33.15 24.49 -3.92
CA ARG A 210 -33.75 24.83 -2.63
C ARG A 210 -33.17 26.12 -2.06
N LEU A 211 -31.84 26.26 -2.06
CA LEU A 211 -31.13 27.45 -1.58
C LEU A 211 -31.42 28.67 -2.46
N MET A 212 -31.50 28.52 -3.79
CA MET A 212 -31.88 29.59 -4.71
C MET A 212 -33.33 30.08 -4.51
N GLU A 213 -34.25 29.21 -4.10
CA GLU A 213 -35.61 29.58 -3.72
C GLU A 213 -35.67 30.26 -2.35
N GLU A 214 -34.86 29.79 -1.40
CA GLU A 214 -34.73 30.39 -0.06
C GLU A 214 -34.11 31.80 -0.11
N ILE A 215 -33.09 32.02 -0.95
CA ILE A 215 -32.51 33.34 -1.23
C ILE A 215 -33.59 34.26 -1.81
N LYS A 216 -34.29 33.84 -2.88
CA LYS A 216 -35.40 34.62 -3.46
C LYS A 216 -36.54 34.90 -2.48
N PHE A 217 -36.72 34.10 -1.43
CA PHE A 217 -37.67 34.39 -0.35
C PHE A 217 -37.11 35.44 0.61
N LYS A 218 -35.85 35.30 1.04
CA LYS A 218 -35.14 36.25 1.90
C LYS A 218 -35.01 37.63 1.26
N ASP A 219 -34.66 37.72 -0.03
CA ASP A 219 -34.59 38.99 -0.78
C ASP A 219 -35.94 39.74 -0.76
N ARG A 220 -37.06 39.02 -0.92
CA ARG A 220 -38.41 39.60 -0.84
C ARG A 220 -38.76 40.06 0.57
N ALA A 221 -38.29 39.36 1.61
CA ALA A 221 -38.48 39.78 2.99
C ALA A 221 -37.63 41.02 3.33
N VAL A 222 -36.37 41.08 2.88
CA VAL A 222 -35.50 42.25 3.01
C VAL A 222 -36.12 43.47 2.34
N PHE A 223 -36.58 43.35 1.09
CA PHE A 223 -37.25 44.45 0.37
C PHE A 223 -38.49 45.01 1.09
N VAL A 224 -39.26 44.16 1.79
CA VAL A 224 -40.39 44.61 2.63
C VAL A 224 -39.89 45.36 3.86
N LEU A 225 -38.89 44.83 4.56
CA LEU A 225 -38.31 45.48 5.74
C LEU A 225 -37.62 46.82 5.42
N GLU A 226 -36.92 46.92 4.29
CA GLU A 226 -36.33 48.17 3.80
C GLU A 226 -37.40 49.23 3.52
N ARG A 227 -38.52 48.83 2.92
CA ARG A 227 -39.66 49.71 2.66
C ARG A 227 -40.33 50.17 3.95
N GLU A 228 -40.52 49.27 4.91
CA GLU A 228 -41.10 49.60 6.23
C GLU A 228 -40.16 50.53 7.03
N LEU A 229 -38.86 50.27 7.03
CA LEU A 229 -37.84 51.12 7.63
C LEU A 229 -37.82 52.53 7.00
N GLY A 230 -37.93 52.63 5.68
CA GLY A 230 -38.05 53.92 4.98
C GLY A 230 -39.28 54.72 5.41
N VAL A 231 -40.43 54.05 5.61
CA VAL A 231 -41.65 54.68 6.16
C VAL A 231 -41.45 55.12 7.61
N GLN A 232 -40.76 54.32 8.44
CA GLN A 232 -40.46 54.68 9.82
C GLN A 232 -39.50 55.88 9.92
N VAL A 233 -38.44 55.93 9.11
CA VAL A 233 -37.52 57.08 9.02
C VAL A 233 -38.28 58.34 8.58
N GLY A 234 -39.15 58.24 7.58
CA GLY A 234 -40.03 59.33 7.15
C GLY A 234 -41.09 59.73 8.19
N HIS A 235 -41.39 58.89 9.19
CA HIS A 235 -42.20 59.28 10.34
C HIS A 235 -41.35 59.97 11.42
N ALA A 236 -40.15 59.43 11.71
CA ALA A 236 -39.23 59.99 12.70
C ALA A 236 -38.78 61.42 12.32
N GLN A 237 -38.46 61.69 11.05
CA GLN A 237 -38.14 63.04 10.57
C GLN A 237 -39.30 64.03 10.78
N ARG A 238 -40.56 63.62 10.56
CA ARG A 238 -41.73 64.48 10.79
C ARG A 238 -41.93 64.78 12.29
N LEU A 239 -41.67 63.82 13.16
CA LEU A 239 -41.70 64.04 14.62
C LEU A 239 -40.55 64.94 15.08
N GLN A 240 -39.35 64.80 14.49
CA GLN A 240 -38.20 65.65 14.78
C GLN A 240 -38.47 67.12 14.39
N LEU A 241 -39.03 67.37 13.19
CA LEU A 241 -39.41 68.72 12.76
C LEU A 241 -40.53 69.33 13.64
N GLN A 242 -41.48 68.51 14.10
CA GLN A 242 -42.49 68.96 15.08
C GLN A 242 -41.87 69.31 16.45
N LYS A 243 -40.86 68.54 16.88
CA LYS A 243 -40.12 68.81 18.10
C LYS A 243 -39.30 70.10 17.98
N GLU A 244 -38.60 70.31 16.88
CA GLU A 244 -37.80 71.51 16.62
C GLU A 244 -38.69 72.78 16.62
N ALA A 245 -39.86 72.72 15.97
CA ALA A 245 -40.84 73.81 16.01
C ALA A 245 -41.43 74.08 17.42
N LEU A 246 -41.53 73.05 18.28
CA LEU A 246 -41.91 73.21 19.69
C LEU A 246 -40.76 73.79 20.53
N ASP A 247 -39.53 73.33 20.32
CA ASP A 247 -38.34 73.85 21.00
C ASP A 247 -38.09 75.34 20.66
N GLU A 248 -38.37 75.79 19.42
CA GLU A 248 -38.36 77.21 19.03
C GLU A 248 -39.43 78.05 19.77
N GLN A 249 -40.68 77.56 19.87
CA GLN A 249 -41.72 78.24 20.64
C GLN A 249 -41.34 78.36 22.12
N LEU A 250 -40.74 77.30 22.68
CA LEU A 250 -40.31 77.23 24.07
C LEU A 250 -39.07 78.11 24.34
N ALA A 251 -38.23 78.37 23.33
CA ALA A 251 -37.17 79.37 23.38
C ALA A 251 -37.72 80.80 23.42
N GLN A 252 -38.71 81.13 22.58
CA GLN A 252 -39.35 82.46 22.56
C GLN A 252 -39.99 82.80 23.92
N VAL A 253 -40.69 81.85 24.55
CA VAL A 253 -41.23 82.02 25.91
C VAL A 253 -40.13 82.31 26.94
N LYS A 254 -38.99 81.61 26.86
CA LYS A 254 -37.83 81.83 27.75
C LYS A 254 -37.10 83.16 27.53
N GLU A 255 -37.20 83.78 26.35
CA GLU A 255 -36.70 85.15 26.15
C GLU A 255 -37.64 86.21 26.73
N SER A 256 -38.96 86.02 26.64
CA SER A 256 -39.91 86.95 27.28
C SER A 256 -39.80 86.99 28.81
N ASP A 257 -39.36 85.89 29.44
CA ASP A 257 -39.28 85.74 30.91
C ASP A 257 -38.06 86.45 31.55
N ARG A 258 -37.16 87.04 30.75
CA ARG A 258 -35.90 87.65 31.23
C ARG A 258 -35.99 89.12 31.67
N LEU A 259 -37.16 89.77 31.58
CA LEU A 259 -37.28 91.23 31.73
C LEU A 259 -37.95 91.75 33.02
N LEU A 260 -38.44 90.88 33.93
CA LEU A 260 -39.10 91.31 35.17
C LEU A 260 -38.57 90.58 36.41
N SER A 261 -38.19 91.33 37.45
CA SER A 261 -37.55 90.77 38.65
C SER A 261 -38.13 91.32 39.96
N SER A 262 -38.90 90.48 40.67
CA SER A 262 -39.11 90.52 42.14
C SER A 262 -39.83 91.76 42.72
N PRO A 263 -40.14 91.86 44.05
CA PRO A 263 -39.88 90.92 45.17
C PRO A 263 -41.04 90.65 46.18
N LYS A 264 -40.98 89.48 46.85
CA LYS A 264 -41.69 89.10 48.12
C LYS A 264 -43.23 88.93 47.98
N ARG A 265 -43.98 88.24 48.87
CA ARG A 265 -43.75 87.85 50.29
C ARG A 265 -44.67 86.68 50.76
N GLU A 266 -44.22 85.95 51.79
CA GLU A 266 -45.01 85.18 52.81
C GLU A 266 -45.77 83.86 52.44
N LEU A 267 -45.99 83.05 53.48
CA LEU A 267 -46.65 81.72 53.53
C LEU A 267 -48.06 81.85 54.14
N PRO A 268 -48.99 80.90 53.90
CA PRO A 268 -49.24 79.88 54.94
C PRO A 268 -49.67 78.46 54.46
N TYR A 269 -49.44 77.49 55.36
CA TYR A 269 -50.07 76.18 55.58
C TYR A 269 -51.06 75.54 54.56
N PRO A 270 -50.93 74.23 54.29
CA PRO A 270 -52.07 73.34 54.10
C PRO A 270 -52.64 72.85 55.46
N GLY A 271 -53.96 72.95 55.63
CA GLY A 271 -54.69 72.36 56.77
C GLY A 271 -55.75 71.37 56.27
N ALA A 272 -55.96 70.27 57.00
CA ALA A 272 -56.86 69.18 56.60
C ALA A 272 -58.20 69.20 57.36
N SER A 273 -59.13 68.34 56.89
CA SER A 273 -60.46 68.03 57.47
C SER A 273 -61.61 68.96 57.08
N GLY A 274 -62.77 68.38 56.75
CA GLY A 274 -64.01 69.07 56.41
C GLY A 274 -64.94 68.17 55.59
N ASP A 275 -65.90 67.53 56.25
CA ASP A 275 -66.79 66.50 55.68
C ASP A 275 -68.12 67.08 55.14
N ALA A 276 -68.81 66.28 54.32
CA ALA A 276 -70.23 66.32 53.95
C ALA A 276 -70.85 67.59 53.33
N SER A 277 -71.36 67.45 52.09
CA SER A 277 -72.75 67.83 51.75
C SER A 277 -73.21 67.14 50.45
N ASP A 278 -74.51 66.90 50.35
CA ASP A 278 -75.15 66.05 49.34
C ASP A 278 -75.60 66.78 48.06
N HIS A 279 -75.87 65.98 47.01
CA HIS A 279 -76.78 66.25 45.88
C HIS A 279 -76.62 67.54 45.03
N SER A 280 -76.15 67.37 43.78
CA SER A 280 -77.07 67.35 42.60
C SER A 280 -76.32 66.97 41.31
N GLY A 281 -76.95 66.19 40.44
CA GLY A 281 -76.28 65.65 39.24
C GLY A 281 -76.26 66.63 38.06
N SER A 282 -75.07 67.11 37.67
CA SER A 282 -74.85 67.72 36.35
C SER A 282 -74.71 66.63 35.27
N PRO A 283 -75.23 66.82 34.04
CA PRO A 283 -75.01 65.90 32.92
C PRO A 283 -73.54 65.65 32.57
N GLU A 284 -72.63 66.57 32.93
CA GLU A 284 -71.21 66.54 32.55
C GLU A 284 -70.44 65.39 33.22
N GLN A 285 -70.70 65.11 34.50
CA GLN A 285 -70.03 64.00 35.22
C GLN A 285 -70.36 62.62 34.61
N GLN A 286 -71.53 62.47 33.97
CA GLN A 286 -71.88 61.25 33.23
C GLN A 286 -71.17 61.12 31.88
N LEU A 287 -70.55 62.17 31.36
CA LEU A 287 -69.66 62.08 30.19
C LEU A 287 -68.26 61.68 30.65
N ASP A 288 -67.71 62.37 31.64
CA ASP A 288 -66.39 62.04 32.22
C ASP A 288 -66.33 60.58 32.71
N GLU A 289 -67.36 60.07 33.40
CA GLU A 289 -67.40 58.65 33.79
C GLU A 289 -67.45 57.69 32.58
N LYS A 290 -68.16 58.05 31.50
CA LYS A 290 -68.27 57.19 30.31
C LYS A 290 -66.98 57.18 29.51
N ASP A 291 -66.32 58.32 29.38
CA ASP A 291 -65.04 58.43 28.68
C ASP A 291 -63.89 57.88 29.52
N ALA A 292 -63.89 58.04 30.86
CA ALA A 292 -62.97 57.31 31.74
C ALA A 292 -63.12 55.79 31.61
N ARG A 293 -64.35 55.25 31.57
CA ARG A 293 -64.60 53.82 31.31
C ARG A 293 -64.15 53.40 29.91
N ARG A 294 -64.30 54.25 28.88
CA ARG A 294 -63.75 54.01 27.53
C ARG A 294 -62.22 54.00 27.52
N PHE A 295 -61.56 54.91 28.22
CA PHE A 295 -60.09 54.90 28.35
C PHE A 295 -59.60 53.65 29.09
N GLN A 296 -60.27 53.24 30.18
CA GLN A 296 -59.95 52.00 30.89
C GLN A 296 -60.13 50.75 29.99
N LEU A 297 -61.23 50.67 29.26
CA LEU A 297 -61.43 49.61 28.24
C LEU A 297 -60.35 49.65 27.16
N LYS A 298 -59.95 50.84 26.69
CA LYS A 298 -58.93 50.96 25.65
C LYS A 298 -57.53 50.61 26.15
N ILE A 299 -57.20 50.93 27.40
CA ILE A 299 -55.99 50.46 28.07
C ILE A 299 -56.02 48.94 28.19
N ALA A 300 -57.15 48.33 28.62
CA ALA A 300 -57.28 46.88 28.71
C ALA A 300 -57.14 46.18 27.35
N GLU A 301 -57.73 46.72 26.28
CA GLU A 301 -57.52 46.25 24.90
C GLU A 301 -56.04 46.31 24.50
N LEU A 302 -55.38 47.44 24.73
CA LEU A 302 -53.96 47.62 24.39
C LEU A 302 -53.06 46.68 25.20
N SER A 303 -53.28 46.51 26.50
CA SER A 303 -52.57 45.54 27.35
C SER A 303 -52.86 44.07 27.00
N ALA A 304 -53.97 43.78 26.32
CA ALA A 304 -54.26 42.45 25.78
C ALA A 304 -53.62 42.22 24.39
N ILE A 305 -53.47 43.28 23.59
CA ILE A 305 -52.71 43.25 22.34
C ILE A 305 -51.20 43.13 22.62
N ILE A 306 -50.67 43.90 23.58
CA ILE A 306 -49.27 43.82 24.02
C ILE A 306 -48.92 42.40 24.45
N ARG A 307 -49.70 41.77 25.33
CA ARG A 307 -49.46 40.35 25.71
C ARG A 307 -49.46 39.39 24.54
N LYS A 308 -50.41 39.51 23.59
CA LYS A 308 -50.41 38.68 22.38
C LYS A 308 -49.19 38.90 21.46
N LEU A 309 -48.60 40.10 21.49
CA LEU A 309 -47.35 40.40 20.79
C LEU A 309 -46.13 39.86 21.56
N GLU A 310 -46.14 39.93 22.89
CA GLU A 310 -45.12 39.33 23.77
C GLU A 310 -45.09 37.80 23.61
N ASP A 311 -46.25 37.13 23.70
CA ASP A 311 -46.42 35.69 23.46
C ASP A 311 -45.89 35.28 22.07
N ARG A 312 -46.24 36.06 21.03
CA ARG A 312 -45.77 35.81 19.66
C ARG A 312 -44.28 36.05 19.50
N ASN A 313 -43.70 37.02 20.21
CA ASN A 313 -42.27 37.32 20.17
C ASN A 313 -41.46 36.26 20.92
N ALA A 314 -42.01 35.67 21.99
CA ALA A 314 -41.44 34.50 22.66
C ALA A 314 -41.36 33.30 21.70
N LEU A 315 -42.46 32.95 21.03
CA LEU A 315 -42.50 31.87 20.03
C LEU A 315 -41.51 32.09 18.88
N LEU A 316 -41.40 33.33 18.35
CA LEU A 316 -40.41 33.66 17.31
C LEU A 316 -38.96 33.56 17.81
N SER A 317 -38.72 33.81 19.10
CA SER A 317 -37.41 33.61 19.73
C SER A 317 -37.08 32.12 19.86
N GLU A 318 -38.05 31.28 20.24
CA GLU A 318 -37.93 29.83 20.30
C GLU A 318 -37.66 29.23 18.89
N GLU A 319 -38.43 29.63 17.88
CA GLU A 319 -38.21 29.24 16.48
C GLU A 319 -36.81 29.65 15.99
N ARG A 320 -36.36 30.87 16.30
CA ARG A 320 -35.00 31.34 15.99
C ARG A 320 -33.93 30.47 16.65
N ASN A 321 -34.11 30.12 17.92
CA ASN A 321 -33.11 29.35 18.68
C ASN A 321 -33.04 27.90 18.19
N GLU A 322 -34.17 27.27 17.85
CA GLU A 322 -34.21 25.93 17.26
C GLU A 322 -33.68 25.92 15.81
N LEU A 323 -33.87 26.98 15.02
CA LEU A 323 -33.21 27.15 13.72
C LEU A 323 -31.68 27.31 13.85
N LEU A 324 -31.20 28.08 14.85
CA LEU A 324 -29.76 28.21 15.16
C LEU A 324 -29.15 26.87 15.62
N LYS A 325 -29.90 26.07 16.36
CA LYS A 325 -29.49 24.71 16.76
C LYS A 325 -29.36 23.79 15.55
N ARG A 326 -30.37 23.75 14.66
CA ARG A 326 -30.32 22.96 13.42
C ARG A 326 -29.19 23.40 12.47
N LEU A 327 -28.88 24.70 12.44
CA LEU A 327 -27.72 25.22 11.69
C LEU A 327 -26.41 24.62 12.24
N ARG A 328 -26.19 24.68 13.55
CA ARG A 328 -25.01 24.07 14.21
C ARG A 328 -24.93 22.56 14.01
N GLU A 329 -26.07 21.87 14.07
CA GLU A 329 -26.16 20.43 13.80
C GLU A 329 -25.78 20.08 12.35
N ALA A 330 -26.17 20.91 11.37
CA ALA A 330 -25.77 20.76 9.97
C ALA A 330 -24.28 21.11 9.76
N GLU A 331 -23.78 22.20 10.34
CA GLU A 331 -22.37 22.59 10.29
C GLU A 331 -21.46 21.49 10.87
N SER A 332 -21.88 20.88 11.99
CA SER A 332 -21.22 19.73 12.62
C SER A 332 -21.16 18.50 11.70
N GLN A 333 -22.20 18.25 10.89
CA GLN A 333 -22.24 17.18 9.90
C GLN A 333 -21.36 17.47 8.66
N TYR A 334 -21.30 18.73 8.20
CA TYR A 334 -20.48 19.11 7.04
C TYR A 334 -18.97 19.21 7.35
N LYS A 335 -18.58 19.65 8.55
CA LYS A 335 -17.16 19.80 8.96
C LYS A 335 -16.30 18.54 8.70
N PRO A 336 -16.67 17.31 9.16
CA PRO A 336 -15.89 16.10 8.87
C PRO A 336 -15.90 15.69 7.40
N LEU A 337 -16.95 16.03 6.64
CA LEU A 337 -17.00 15.78 5.19
C LEU A 337 -16.04 16.70 4.43
N LEU A 338 -15.96 17.97 4.80
CA LEU A 338 -14.97 18.92 4.26
C LEU A 338 -13.54 18.48 4.59
N ASP A 339 -13.27 18.04 5.83
CA ASP A 339 -11.94 17.58 6.22
C ASP A 339 -11.60 16.18 5.67
N LYS A 340 -12.58 15.35 5.34
CA LYS A 340 -12.40 14.15 4.52
C LYS A 340 -12.06 14.52 3.08
N ASN A 341 -12.74 15.51 2.50
CA ASN A 341 -12.49 16.00 1.14
C ASN A 341 -11.07 16.59 1.01
N LYS A 342 -10.66 17.52 1.89
CA LYS A 342 -9.28 18.06 1.94
C LYS A 342 -8.20 16.96 2.02
N ARG A 343 -8.44 15.90 2.79
CA ARG A 343 -7.52 14.74 2.90
C ARG A 343 -7.51 13.89 1.64
N LEU A 344 -8.62 13.78 0.92
CA LEU A 344 -8.70 13.12 -0.39
C LEU A 344 -8.03 13.95 -1.49
N SER A 345 -8.17 15.29 -1.49
CA SER A 345 -7.46 16.19 -2.41
C SER A 345 -5.95 16.00 -2.31
N ARG A 346 -5.37 16.09 -1.10
CA ARG A 346 -3.95 15.86 -0.85
C ARG A 346 -3.49 14.48 -1.33
N LYS A 347 -4.24 13.41 -1.00
CA LYS A 347 -3.93 12.06 -1.50
C LYS A 347 -4.01 11.96 -3.03
N ASN A 348 -4.90 12.69 -3.68
CA ASN A 348 -5.01 12.71 -5.15
C ASN A 348 -3.85 13.51 -5.79
N GLU A 349 -3.37 14.56 -5.13
CA GLU A 349 -2.15 15.28 -5.47
C GLU A 349 -0.92 14.37 -5.31
N ASP A 350 -0.77 13.66 -4.18
CA ASP A 350 0.30 12.68 -3.94
C ASP A 350 0.31 11.57 -4.99
N LEU A 351 -0.86 10.99 -5.30
CA LEU A 351 -1.02 9.98 -6.34
C LEU A 351 -0.71 10.55 -7.73
N SER A 352 -1.08 11.79 -8.03
CA SER A 352 -0.72 12.47 -9.27
C SER A 352 0.80 12.68 -9.41
N HIS A 353 1.49 13.04 -8.32
CA HIS A 353 2.96 13.14 -8.31
C HIS A 353 3.64 11.76 -8.39
N SER A 354 3.04 10.71 -7.81
CA SER A 354 3.50 9.33 -7.97
C SER A 354 3.33 8.85 -9.42
N LEU A 355 2.17 9.11 -10.02
CA LEU A 355 1.85 8.76 -11.40
C LEU A 355 2.79 9.46 -12.38
N ARG A 356 3.01 10.78 -12.26
CA ARG A 356 4.00 11.51 -13.09
C ARG A 356 5.42 10.94 -12.96
N ARG A 357 5.84 10.50 -11.76
CA ARG A 357 7.14 9.83 -11.56
C ARG A 357 7.19 8.48 -12.26
N MET A 358 6.12 7.70 -12.20
CA MET A 358 6.00 6.42 -12.90
C MET A 358 5.92 6.59 -14.43
N GLU A 359 5.20 7.59 -14.94
CA GLU A 359 5.19 7.96 -16.36
C GLU A 359 6.59 8.36 -16.85
N ASN A 360 7.33 9.16 -16.08
CA ASN A 360 8.69 9.55 -16.45
C ASN A 360 9.67 8.38 -16.38
N LYS A 361 9.51 7.46 -15.40
CA LYS A 361 10.28 6.21 -15.36
C LYS A 361 9.92 5.26 -16.51
N LEU A 362 8.65 5.22 -16.91
CA LEU A 362 8.19 4.45 -18.08
C LEU A 362 8.73 5.06 -19.38
N LYS A 363 8.70 6.38 -19.54
CA LYS A 363 9.35 7.09 -20.68
C LYS A 363 10.85 6.79 -20.73
N PHE A 364 11.55 6.77 -19.59
CA PHE A 364 12.96 6.39 -19.52
C PHE A 364 13.18 4.93 -19.95
N ILE A 365 12.43 3.97 -19.39
CA ILE A 365 12.51 2.55 -19.74
C ILE A 365 12.10 2.29 -21.20
N GLN A 366 11.19 3.12 -21.76
CA GLN A 366 10.75 3.07 -23.15
C GLN A 366 11.81 3.64 -24.10
N GLN A 367 12.47 4.74 -23.72
CA GLN A 367 13.62 5.30 -24.43
C GLN A 367 14.81 4.32 -24.39
N GLU A 368 15.12 3.75 -23.23
CA GLU A 368 16.11 2.69 -23.05
C GLU A 368 15.74 1.44 -23.87
N ASN A 369 14.46 1.06 -23.95
CA ASN A 369 14.00 0.01 -24.86
C ASN A 369 14.19 0.37 -26.33
N ILE A 370 13.99 1.63 -26.73
CA ILE A 370 14.21 2.09 -28.11
C ILE A 370 15.70 2.06 -28.44
N GLU A 371 16.57 2.54 -27.54
CA GLU A 371 18.02 2.46 -27.71
C GLU A 371 18.52 1.02 -27.71
N MET A 372 18.03 0.16 -26.81
CA MET A 372 18.37 -1.27 -26.82
C MET A 372 17.81 -1.97 -28.07
N ARG A 373 16.65 -1.57 -28.61
CA ARG A 373 16.14 -2.04 -29.91
C ARG A 373 16.90 -1.47 -31.10
N GLN A 374 17.59 -0.34 -30.97
CA GLN A 374 18.51 0.18 -32.00
C GLN A 374 19.86 -0.53 -31.94
N ARG A 375 20.41 -0.77 -30.74
CA ARG A 375 21.61 -1.59 -30.51
C ARG A 375 21.41 -3.05 -30.95
N VAL A 376 20.24 -3.63 -30.66
CA VAL A 376 19.81 -4.95 -31.18
C VAL A 376 19.32 -4.85 -32.64
N GLY A 377 19.00 -3.66 -33.15
CA GLY A 377 18.65 -3.42 -34.55
C GLY A 377 19.81 -3.70 -35.51
N ALA A 378 21.05 -3.61 -35.02
CA ALA A 378 22.25 -4.08 -35.72
C ALA A 378 22.38 -5.61 -35.76
N ILE A 379 21.53 -6.36 -35.04
CA ILE A 379 21.53 -7.82 -34.97
C ILE A 379 20.08 -8.32 -35.11
N ARG A 380 19.60 -8.41 -36.37
CA ARG A 380 18.36 -9.14 -36.70
C ARG A 380 18.42 -10.52 -36.04
N ARG A 381 17.47 -10.82 -35.14
CA ARG A 381 17.28 -12.18 -34.64
C ARG A 381 16.50 -12.99 -35.68
N PRO A 382 17.05 -14.11 -36.21
CA PRO A 382 16.27 -15.06 -36.99
C PRO A 382 15.18 -15.69 -36.12
N SER A 383 14.09 -16.15 -36.74
CA SER A 383 12.98 -16.82 -36.06
C SER A 383 12.65 -18.21 -36.62
N SER A 384 13.40 -18.66 -37.63
CA SER A 384 13.45 -20.04 -38.10
C SER A 384 14.91 -20.51 -38.25
N LEU A 385 15.10 -21.83 -38.38
CA LEU A 385 16.44 -22.42 -38.54
C LEU A 385 17.05 -22.11 -39.92
N ASN A 386 16.23 -21.92 -40.95
CA ASN A 386 16.66 -21.63 -42.33
C ASN A 386 17.21 -20.20 -42.50
N ASP A 387 16.82 -19.27 -41.63
CA ASP A 387 17.27 -17.86 -41.69
C ASP A 387 18.78 -17.73 -41.35
N LEU A 388 19.38 -18.72 -40.69
CA LEU A 388 20.80 -18.70 -40.31
C LEU A 388 21.72 -18.98 -41.51
N ASP A 389 21.43 -20.01 -42.31
CA ASP A 389 22.18 -20.29 -43.55
C ASP A 389 22.11 -19.07 -44.47
N GLN A 390 20.91 -18.53 -44.72
CA GLN A 390 20.77 -17.35 -45.59
C GLN A 390 21.51 -16.12 -45.05
N ASN A 391 21.55 -15.89 -43.74
CA ASN A 391 22.29 -14.75 -43.19
C ASN A 391 23.80 -14.96 -43.15
N GLN A 392 24.28 -16.21 -43.22
CA GLN A 392 25.70 -16.51 -43.43
C GLN A 392 26.07 -16.42 -44.91
N GLU A 393 25.27 -17.00 -45.82
CA GLU A 393 25.40 -16.82 -47.27
C GLU A 393 25.35 -15.33 -47.67
N GLU A 394 24.43 -14.53 -47.11
CA GLU A 394 24.39 -13.08 -47.37
C GLU A 394 25.69 -12.38 -46.95
N ARG A 395 26.30 -12.75 -45.81
CA ARG A 395 27.55 -12.16 -45.32
C ARG A 395 28.76 -12.64 -46.10
N GLU A 396 28.81 -13.90 -46.50
CA GLU A 396 29.86 -14.43 -47.38
C GLU A 396 29.74 -13.79 -48.78
N VAL A 397 28.53 -13.59 -49.28
CA VAL A 397 28.26 -12.84 -50.52
C VAL A 397 28.59 -11.35 -50.39
N GLU A 398 28.35 -10.70 -49.25
CA GLU A 398 28.79 -9.31 -49.00
C GLU A 398 30.31 -9.20 -48.87
N PHE A 399 30.97 -10.15 -48.20
CA PHE A 399 32.43 -10.24 -48.13
C PHE A 399 33.05 -10.47 -49.51
N LEU A 400 32.48 -11.39 -50.31
CA LEU A 400 32.91 -11.62 -51.69
C LEU A 400 32.62 -10.41 -52.59
N LYS A 401 31.50 -9.70 -52.43
CA LYS A 401 31.25 -8.42 -53.12
C LYS A 401 32.28 -7.36 -52.74
N LEU A 402 32.62 -7.25 -51.46
CA LEU A 402 33.64 -6.31 -50.97
C LEU A 402 35.02 -6.66 -51.53
N GLN A 403 35.40 -7.94 -51.50
CA GLN A 403 36.65 -8.43 -52.08
C GLN A 403 36.70 -8.27 -53.61
N ILE A 404 35.57 -8.42 -54.31
CA ILE A 404 35.45 -8.10 -55.74
C ILE A 404 35.59 -6.59 -55.98
N VAL A 405 35.05 -5.73 -55.10
CA VAL A 405 35.25 -4.28 -55.17
C VAL A 405 36.70 -3.89 -54.86
N GLU A 406 37.37 -4.54 -53.91
CA GLU A 406 38.80 -4.34 -53.65
C GLU A 406 39.68 -4.83 -54.81
N GLN A 407 39.37 -5.99 -55.39
CA GLN A 407 40.03 -6.46 -56.60
C GLN A 407 39.74 -5.55 -57.80
N GLN A 408 38.52 -5.00 -57.94
CA GLN A 408 38.21 -4.02 -58.98
C GLN A 408 38.92 -2.70 -58.75
N ASN A 409 39.04 -2.23 -57.50
CA ASN A 409 39.85 -1.06 -57.15
C ASN A 409 41.34 -1.30 -57.48
N PHE A 410 41.86 -2.49 -57.21
CA PHE A 410 43.24 -2.87 -57.55
C PHE A 410 43.41 -3.01 -59.07
N ILE A 411 42.42 -3.52 -59.81
CA ILE A 411 42.38 -3.54 -61.28
C ILE A 411 42.29 -2.11 -61.84
N ASP A 412 41.55 -1.21 -61.19
CA ASP A 412 41.43 0.20 -61.58
C ASP A 412 42.71 0.99 -61.26
N GLU A 413 43.43 0.67 -60.19
CA GLU A 413 44.75 1.23 -59.87
C GLU A 413 45.84 0.67 -60.78
N LEU A 414 45.82 -0.64 -61.07
CA LEU A 414 46.64 -1.24 -62.11
C LEU A 414 46.32 -0.65 -63.49
N SER A 415 45.05 -0.38 -63.78
CA SER A 415 44.63 0.27 -65.03
C SER A 415 45.04 1.74 -65.06
N LYS A 416 44.96 2.49 -63.97
CA LYS A 416 45.47 3.88 -63.87
C LYS A 416 46.99 3.96 -63.94
N THR A 417 47.71 2.97 -63.40
CA THR A 417 49.18 2.89 -63.53
C THR A 417 49.59 2.42 -64.92
N LEU A 418 48.84 1.53 -65.55
CA LEU A 418 49.02 1.16 -66.97
C LEU A 418 48.59 2.30 -67.92
N GLU A 419 47.61 3.12 -67.55
CA GLU A 419 47.21 4.34 -68.28
C GLU A 419 48.20 5.47 -68.06
N THR A 420 48.85 5.61 -66.90
CA THR A 420 49.90 6.63 -66.70
C THR A 420 51.22 6.21 -67.33
N ALA A 421 51.63 4.95 -67.23
CA ALA A 421 52.71 4.38 -68.06
C ALA A 421 52.35 4.45 -69.56
N GLY A 422 51.08 4.21 -69.89
CA GLY A 422 50.48 4.39 -71.21
C GLY A 422 50.41 5.84 -71.66
N TYR A 423 50.33 6.82 -70.74
CA TYR A 423 50.42 8.25 -71.02
C TYR A 423 51.87 8.66 -71.24
N VAL A 424 52.83 8.14 -70.46
CA VAL A 424 54.26 8.35 -70.75
C VAL A 424 54.61 7.79 -72.13
N LYS A 425 54.20 6.55 -72.43
CA LYS A 425 54.39 5.92 -73.75
C LYS A 425 53.64 6.67 -74.86
N SER A 426 52.37 7.03 -74.65
CA SER A 426 51.55 7.69 -75.67
C SER A 426 51.74 9.21 -75.75
N VAL A 427 52.51 9.84 -74.86
CA VAL A 427 53.12 11.16 -75.08
C VAL A 427 54.32 11.01 -76.00
N LEU A 428 55.22 10.05 -75.71
CA LEU A 428 56.36 9.70 -76.58
C LEU A 428 55.95 9.24 -77.99
N GLU A 429 54.74 8.67 -78.14
CA GLU A 429 54.18 8.27 -79.44
C GLU A 429 53.25 9.34 -80.07
N ARG A 430 52.51 10.15 -79.30
CA ARG A 430 51.70 11.26 -79.87
C ARG A 430 52.55 12.35 -80.50
N ASP A 431 53.72 12.64 -79.92
CA ASP A 431 54.68 13.62 -80.47
C ASP A 431 55.21 13.18 -81.85
N LYS A 432 55.09 11.88 -82.18
CA LYS A 432 55.43 11.30 -83.48
C LYS A 432 54.24 11.16 -84.43
N LEU A 433 53.01 10.99 -83.93
CA LEU A 433 51.85 10.57 -84.74
C LEU A 433 50.70 11.59 -84.90
N LEU A 434 50.57 12.63 -84.08
CA LEU A 434 49.46 13.60 -84.21
C LEU A 434 49.64 14.66 -85.31
N ARG A 435 50.23 14.27 -86.46
CA ARG A 435 50.25 15.07 -87.69
C ARG A 435 49.01 14.88 -88.58
N TYR A 436 48.04 14.02 -88.21
CA TYR A 436 46.84 13.73 -89.03
C TYR A 436 45.47 13.58 -88.28
N ARG A 437 44.62 14.61 -88.45
CA ARG A 437 43.20 14.56 -88.93
C ARG A 437 42.04 13.93 -88.08
N LYS A 438 41.15 14.82 -87.59
CA LYS A 438 39.63 14.85 -87.50
C LYS A 438 38.82 13.53 -87.74
N GLN A 439 37.62 13.26 -87.16
CA GLN A 439 36.40 14.12 -87.16
C GLN A 439 35.13 13.55 -86.42
N ARG A 440 34.26 14.40 -85.80
CA ARG A 440 32.80 14.21 -85.37
C ARG A 440 32.48 13.20 -84.20
N LYS A 441 31.67 13.46 -83.14
CA LYS A 441 30.25 13.95 -82.86
C LYS A 441 29.21 12.78 -82.77
N LYS A 442 28.19 12.67 -81.88
CA LYS A 442 27.29 13.57 -81.05
C LYS A 442 26.62 12.75 -79.87
N MET A 443 26.33 13.27 -78.65
CA MET A 443 25.05 13.79 -78.03
C MET A 443 23.82 12.80 -77.88
N ALA A 444 22.90 12.82 -76.86
CA ALA A 444 22.83 13.41 -75.48
C ALA A 444 21.49 13.10 -74.66
N LYS A 445 21.59 13.04 -73.30
CA LYS A 445 20.63 13.49 -72.19
C LYS A 445 19.34 12.73 -71.71
N LEU A 446 18.98 13.03 -70.43
CA LEU A 446 17.88 12.63 -69.48
C LEU A 446 16.57 13.51 -69.58
N PRO A 447 15.47 13.46 -68.74
CA PRO A 447 15.22 12.89 -67.38
C PRO A 447 13.80 12.23 -67.10
N LYS A 448 13.39 12.06 -65.80
CA LYS A 448 12.04 11.62 -65.27
C LYS A 448 11.14 12.80 -64.79
N PRO A 449 9.81 12.65 -64.54
CA PRO A 449 9.25 12.35 -63.18
C PRO A 449 7.96 11.45 -63.18
N VAL A 450 7.04 11.58 -62.19
CA VAL A 450 5.94 10.62 -61.77
C VAL A 450 4.50 11.05 -62.22
N VAL A 451 3.31 10.49 -61.85
CA VAL A 451 2.74 9.95 -60.56
C VAL A 451 1.62 8.85 -60.76
N GLU A 452 0.62 8.76 -59.85
CA GLU A 452 -0.55 7.83 -59.70
C GLU A 452 -1.63 7.92 -60.83
N THR A 453 -2.61 7.01 -61.07
CA THR A 453 -3.65 6.41 -60.17
C THR A 453 -4.45 5.21 -60.79
N PHE A 454 -5.02 4.35 -59.92
CA PHE A 454 -6.29 3.56 -60.05
C PHE A 454 -6.45 2.29 -60.94
N PHE A 455 -7.50 1.51 -60.61
CA PHE A 455 -7.96 0.18 -61.12
C PHE A 455 -7.04 -1.04 -60.82
N GLY A 456 -7.55 -2.25 -60.53
CA GLY A 456 -8.93 -2.70 -60.28
C GLY A 456 -9.24 -4.10 -60.86
N TYR A 457 -9.94 -4.96 -60.10
CA TYR A 457 -10.22 -6.41 -60.29
C TYR A 457 -9.04 -7.38 -60.06
N ASP A 458 -9.24 -8.36 -59.17
CA ASP A 458 -9.55 -9.75 -59.56
C ASP A 458 -10.43 -10.41 -58.46
N ASP A 459 -11.07 -11.55 -58.74
CA ASP A 459 -12.19 -12.12 -57.97
C ASP A 459 -11.87 -13.45 -57.21
N GLU A 460 -12.83 -13.89 -56.38
CA GLU A 460 -13.11 -15.28 -55.95
C GLU A 460 -12.00 -16.13 -55.26
N ALA A 461 -12.21 -16.43 -53.96
CA ALA A 461 -12.39 -17.82 -53.49
C ALA A 461 -12.75 -17.95 -51.99
N SER A 462 -13.60 -18.96 -51.70
CA SER A 462 -13.83 -19.63 -50.41
C SER A 462 -14.64 -18.90 -49.32
N LEU A 463 -15.91 -19.30 -49.20
CA LEU A 463 -16.89 -18.89 -48.18
C LEU A 463 -17.02 -19.91 -47.02
N GLU A 464 -17.48 -19.41 -45.88
CA GLU A 464 -18.37 -20.02 -44.85
C GLU A 464 -18.00 -21.38 -44.18
N SER A 465 -18.07 -21.61 -42.86
CA SER A 465 -18.85 -21.08 -41.72
C SER A 465 -20.24 -21.73 -41.50
N ASP A 466 -20.26 -22.63 -40.50
CA ASP A 466 -21.26 -22.81 -39.44
C ASP A 466 -22.78 -22.87 -39.77
N GLY A 467 -23.42 -24.01 -39.48
CA GLY A 467 -24.88 -24.16 -39.46
C GLY A 467 -25.37 -25.45 -38.78
N SER A 468 -26.03 -25.33 -37.62
CA SER A 468 -26.43 -26.48 -36.78
C SER A 468 -27.71 -27.19 -37.24
N SER A 469 -27.73 -28.49 -36.99
CA SER A 469 -28.90 -29.38 -36.88
C SER A 469 -30.00 -28.88 -35.92
N ILE A 470 -31.26 -29.29 -36.16
CA ILE A 470 -32.04 -30.18 -35.27
C ILE A 470 -33.26 -30.83 -35.99
N SER A 471 -34.03 -31.67 -35.29
CA SER A 471 -35.11 -32.56 -35.76
C SER A 471 -36.55 -32.04 -35.58
N TYR A 472 -37.57 -32.68 -36.19
CA TYR A 472 -38.55 -33.56 -35.48
C TYR A 472 -39.75 -34.06 -36.36
N GLN A 473 -40.01 -35.38 -36.26
CA GLN A 473 -41.28 -36.14 -36.20
C GLN A 473 -42.61 -35.75 -36.92
N THR A 474 -43.40 -36.81 -37.23
CA THR A 474 -44.89 -36.88 -37.39
C THR A 474 -45.55 -36.17 -38.58
N ASP A 475 -46.64 -36.68 -39.20
CA ASP A 475 -47.28 -38.01 -39.16
C ASP A 475 -48.02 -38.33 -40.50
N ARG A 476 -48.74 -39.46 -40.56
CA ARG A 476 -49.48 -39.97 -41.73
C ARG A 476 -50.88 -39.40 -41.95
N THR A 477 -51.37 -39.69 -43.16
CA THR A 477 -52.74 -39.55 -43.68
C THR A 477 -53.86 -40.02 -42.74
N ASP A 478 -55.01 -39.36 -42.87
CA ASP A 478 -56.29 -39.70 -42.22
C ASP A 478 -57.37 -40.08 -43.29
N GLN A 479 -58.50 -40.62 -42.84
CA GLN A 479 -59.78 -40.84 -43.54
C GLN A 479 -59.95 -42.05 -44.49
N THR A 480 -60.66 -43.05 -43.96
CA THR A 480 -61.76 -43.82 -44.63
C THR A 480 -63.09 -43.38 -43.95
N PRO A 481 -64.33 -43.85 -44.31
CA PRO A 481 -64.76 -44.85 -45.31
C PRO A 481 -65.96 -44.44 -46.22
N CYS A 482 -66.32 -45.29 -47.20
CA CYS A 482 -67.66 -45.92 -47.39
C CYS A 482 -67.85 -46.59 -48.78
N THR A 483 -68.79 -47.56 -48.84
CA THR A 483 -69.27 -48.37 -50.00
C THR A 483 -70.64 -47.81 -50.51
N PRO A 484 -71.40 -48.39 -51.50
CA PRO A 484 -71.35 -49.72 -52.15
C PRO A 484 -71.68 -49.78 -53.69
N GLU A 485 -71.99 -51.01 -54.18
CA GLU A 485 -72.73 -51.39 -55.42
C GLU A 485 -72.04 -51.14 -56.80
N GLU A 486 -72.24 -51.92 -57.88
CA GLU A 486 -73.10 -53.10 -58.17
C GLU A 486 -72.43 -54.09 -59.19
N ASP A 487 -73.15 -55.12 -59.67
CA ASP A 487 -72.63 -56.33 -60.39
C ASP A 487 -72.19 -56.17 -61.87
N LEU A 488 -71.41 -57.15 -62.39
CA LEU A 488 -71.62 -57.80 -63.71
C LEU A 488 -70.74 -59.07 -64.00
N GLU A 489 -71.26 -60.22 -63.58
CA GLU A 489 -71.25 -61.56 -64.21
C GLU A 489 -70.04 -62.09 -65.03
N GLU A 490 -69.34 -63.06 -64.42
CA GLU A 490 -68.76 -64.32 -64.95
C GLU A 490 -67.82 -64.37 -66.17
N GLY A 491 -67.85 -63.45 -67.13
CA GLY A 491 -66.88 -63.44 -68.24
C GLY A 491 -65.47 -63.08 -67.77
N MET A 492 -65.38 -62.06 -66.90
CA MET A 492 -64.13 -61.50 -66.39
C MET A 492 -63.33 -62.49 -65.52
N ALA A 493 -63.99 -63.38 -64.79
CA ALA A 493 -63.36 -64.20 -63.74
C ALA A 493 -62.22 -65.09 -64.25
N ARG A 494 -62.23 -65.48 -65.53
CA ARG A 494 -61.18 -66.34 -66.12
C ARG A 494 -59.95 -65.54 -66.57
N GLU A 495 -60.13 -64.37 -67.17
CA GLU A 495 -59.01 -63.47 -67.47
C GLU A 495 -58.45 -62.84 -66.20
N GLU A 496 -59.30 -62.49 -65.22
CA GLU A 496 -58.87 -61.95 -63.93
C GLU A 496 -58.07 -62.97 -63.12
N THR A 497 -58.45 -64.26 -63.12
CA THR A 497 -57.62 -65.29 -62.47
C THR A 497 -56.29 -65.52 -63.18
N GLU A 498 -56.23 -65.40 -64.52
CA GLU A 498 -54.97 -65.48 -65.27
C GLU A 498 -54.09 -64.22 -65.10
N LEU A 499 -54.69 -63.04 -64.92
CA LEU A 499 -54.01 -61.79 -64.58
C LEU A 499 -53.49 -61.81 -63.14
N ARG A 500 -54.30 -62.24 -62.17
CA ARG A 500 -53.89 -62.46 -60.77
C ARG A 500 -52.78 -63.51 -60.69
N PHE A 501 -52.81 -64.57 -61.51
CA PHE A 501 -51.71 -65.55 -61.57
C PHE A 501 -50.42 -64.94 -62.13
N ARG A 502 -50.49 -64.11 -63.18
CA ARG A 502 -49.33 -63.35 -63.69
C ARG A 502 -48.79 -62.36 -62.65
N GLN A 503 -49.66 -61.61 -61.98
CA GLN A 503 -49.27 -60.68 -60.90
C GLN A 503 -48.61 -61.44 -59.75
N LEU A 504 -49.21 -62.51 -59.23
CA LEU A 504 -48.65 -63.33 -58.15
C LEU A 504 -47.31 -63.97 -58.57
N THR A 505 -47.14 -64.34 -59.84
CA THR A 505 -45.84 -64.81 -60.36
C THR A 505 -44.80 -63.70 -60.40
N MET A 506 -45.18 -62.48 -60.82
CA MET A 506 -44.29 -61.31 -60.81
C MET A 506 -43.92 -60.89 -59.38
N GLU A 507 -44.86 -60.89 -58.45
CA GLU A 507 -44.63 -60.62 -57.03
C GLU A 507 -43.78 -61.70 -56.38
N TYR A 508 -44.00 -62.98 -56.68
CA TYR A 508 -43.12 -64.06 -56.21
C TYR A 508 -41.69 -63.91 -56.73
N GLN A 509 -41.51 -63.57 -58.02
CA GLN A 509 -40.19 -63.28 -58.58
C GLN A 509 -39.57 -61.98 -58.04
N ALA A 510 -40.38 -60.98 -57.67
CA ALA A 510 -39.91 -59.76 -57.01
C ALA A 510 -39.49 -60.06 -55.56
N LEU A 511 -40.25 -60.88 -54.84
CA LEU A 511 -39.96 -61.34 -53.48
C LEU A 511 -38.72 -62.25 -53.45
N GLN A 512 -38.55 -63.15 -54.41
CA GLN A 512 -37.31 -63.92 -54.56
C GLN A 512 -36.09 -63.02 -54.80
N ARG A 513 -36.21 -61.98 -55.63
CA ARG A 513 -35.14 -60.99 -55.85
C ARG A 513 -34.88 -60.12 -54.62
N ALA A 514 -35.93 -59.67 -53.92
CA ALA A 514 -35.79 -58.93 -52.68
C ALA A 514 -35.17 -59.79 -51.56
N TYR A 515 -35.53 -61.07 -51.47
CA TYR A 515 -34.93 -62.03 -50.56
C TYR A 515 -33.46 -62.30 -50.91
N ALA A 516 -33.12 -62.46 -52.20
CA ALA A 516 -31.73 -62.59 -52.64
C ALA A 516 -30.90 -61.33 -52.32
N LEU A 517 -31.43 -60.13 -52.56
CA LEU A 517 -30.78 -58.86 -52.22
C LEU A 517 -30.66 -58.66 -50.70
N LEU A 518 -31.62 -59.15 -49.90
CA LEU A 518 -31.49 -59.20 -48.45
C LEU A 518 -30.46 -60.24 -48.00
N GLN A 519 -30.36 -61.40 -48.64
CA GLN A 519 -29.32 -62.39 -48.41
C GLN A 519 -27.91 -61.82 -48.75
N GLU A 520 -27.84 -60.94 -49.74
CA GLU A 520 -26.62 -60.23 -50.15
C GLU A 520 -26.26 -59.09 -49.17
N GLN A 521 -27.24 -58.25 -48.76
CA GLN A 521 -27.04 -57.15 -47.80
C GLN A 521 -26.82 -57.60 -46.35
N VAL A 522 -27.51 -58.65 -45.89
CA VAL A 522 -27.34 -59.24 -44.54
C VAL A 522 -26.11 -60.16 -44.50
N GLY A 523 -25.50 -60.44 -45.65
CA GLY A 523 -24.23 -61.15 -45.75
C GLY A 523 -24.37 -62.65 -45.77
N GLY A 524 -24.50 -63.22 -46.98
CA GLY A 524 -24.31 -64.64 -47.29
C GLY A 524 -22.93 -65.22 -46.95
N THR A 525 -22.06 -64.43 -46.30
CA THR A 525 -20.94 -64.89 -45.48
C THR A 525 -20.93 -64.09 -44.18
N LEU A 526 -21.31 -64.71 -43.06
CA LEU A 526 -20.80 -64.30 -41.76
C LEU A 526 -19.29 -64.60 -41.76
N ASP A 527 -18.49 -63.60 -42.11
CA ASP A 527 -17.06 -63.61 -41.84
C ASP A 527 -16.92 -63.59 -40.31
N ALA A 528 -16.88 -64.79 -39.72
CA ALA A 528 -16.89 -64.98 -38.29
C ALA A 528 -15.70 -64.29 -37.60
N GLU A 529 -14.57 -64.09 -38.32
CA GLU A 529 -13.48 -63.27 -37.80
C GLU A 529 -13.85 -61.78 -37.73
N ARG A 530 -14.59 -61.22 -38.70
CA ARG A 530 -15.08 -59.85 -38.60
C ARG A 530 -16.13 -59.70 -37.51
N GLU A 531 -17.08 -60.61 -37.42
CA GLU A 531 -18.13 -60.53 -36.38
C GLU A 531 -17.52 -60.68 -34.97
N VAL A 532 -16.55 -61.59 -34.80
CA VAL A 532 -15.75 -61.68 -33.56
C VAL A 532 -14.95 -60.41 -33.33
N LYS A 533 -14.21 -59.86 -34.31
CA LYS A 533 -13.44 -58.62 -34.14
C LYS A 533 -14.32 -57.42 -33.78
N THR A 534 -15.49 -57.26 -34.40
CA THR A 534 -16.47 -56.22 -34.04
C THR A 534 -17.02 -56.44 -32.63
N ARG A 535 -17.29 -57.69 -32.23
CA ARG A 535 -17.73 -58.04 -30.87
C ARG A 535 -16.65 -57.78 -29.82
N GLU A 536 -15.40 -58.15 -30.09
CA GLU A 536 -14.23 -57.86 -29.23
C GLU A 536 -13.99 -56.36 -29.11
N GLN A 537 -14.12 -55.61 -30.21
CA GLN A 537 -13.97 -54.16 -30.24
C GLN A 537 -15.07 -53.45 -29.41
N LEU A 538 -16.33 -53.89 -29.56
CA LEU A 538 -17.44 -53.42 -28.73
C LEU A 538 -17.27 -53.81 -27.24
N GLN A 539 -16.78 -55.02 -26.94
CA GLN A 539 -16.45 -55.41 -25.56
C GLN A 539 -15.32 -54.54 -24.97
N ALA A 540 -14.30 -54.21 -25.74
CA ALA A 540 -13.23 -53.31 -25.31
C ALA A 540 -13.74 -51.87 -25.10
N GLU A 541 -14.71 -51.40 -25.88
CA GLU A 541 -15.35 -50.09 -25.70
C GLU A 541 -16.29 -50.07 -24.49
N VAL A 542 -17.03 -51.15 -24.23
CA VAL A 542 -17.81 -51.34 -23.00
C VAL A 542 -16.90 -51.33 -21.77
N HIS A 543 -15.78 -52.07 -21.77
CA HIS A 543 -14.84 -52.08 -20.66
C HIS A 543 -14.18 -50.71 -20.44
N ARG A 544 -13.73 -50.01 -21.50
CA ARG A 544 -13.24 -48.62 -21.38
C ARG A 544 -14.28 -47.68 -20.79
N SER A 545 -15.56 -47.86 -21.14
CA SER A 545 -16.66 -47.07 -20.60
C SER A 545 -16.93 -47.39 -19.14
N GLN A 546 -16.86 -48.66 -18.74
CA GLN A 546 -16.99 -49.12 -17.35
C GLN A 546 -15.87 -48.55 -16.47
N THR A 547 -14.59 -48.69 -16.86
CA THR A 547 -13.45 -48.10 -16.12
C THR A 547 -13.60 -46.58 -16.00
N ARG A 548 -14.06 -45.90 -17.07
CA ARG A 548 -14.30 -44.44 -17.02
C ARG A 548 -15.45 -44.05 -16.10
N ILE A 549 -16.47 -44.89 -15.94
CA ILE A 549 -17.55 -44.68 -14.95
C ILE A 549 -16.98 -44.89 -13.55
N GLU A 550 -16.28 -45.99 -13.28
CA GLU A 550 -15.67 -46.27 -11.97
C GLU A 550 -14.70 -45.16 -11.52
N ASP A 551 -13.89 -44.60 -12.44
CA ASP A 551 -12.96 -43.52 -12.13
C ASP A 551 -13.67 -42.18 -11.87
N LEU A 552 -14.81 -41.92 -12.55
CA LEU A 552 -15.67 -40.77 -12.25
C LEU A 552 -16.41 -40.94 -10.92
N GLU A 553 -16.86 -42.15 -10.58
CA GLU A 553 -17.50 -42.45 -9.30
C GLU A 553 -16.53 -42.31 -8.12
N LYS A 554 -15.27 -42.77 -8.27
CA LYS A 554 -14.19 -42.53 -7.29
C LYS A 554 -13.94 -41.03 -7.10
N ALA A 555 -13.75 -40.28 -8.19
CA ALA A 555 -13.52 -38.83 -8.13
C ALA A 555 -14.69 -38.07 -7.48
N LEU A 556 -15.93 -38.49 -7.72
CA LEU A 556 -17.14 -37.91 -7.10
C LEU A 556 -17.22 -38.24 -5.59
N ALA A 557 -16.80 -39.43 -5.18
CA ALA A 557 -16.72 -39.82 -3.77
C ALA A 557 -15.62 -39.05 -3.01
N GLU A 558 -14.46 -38.84 -3.63
CA GLU A 558 -13.35 -38.03 -3.08
C GLU A 558 -13.74 -36.56 -2.94
N GLN A 559 -14.49 -36.01 -3.90
CA GLN A 559 -14.98 -34.62 -3.89
C GLN A 559 -15.85 -34.29 -2.66
N GLY A 560 -16.41 -35.30 -1.99
CA GLY A 560 -17.20 -35.14 -0.75
C GLY A 560 -16.39 -35.09 0.55
N GLN A 561 -15.06 -35.29 0.52
CA GLN A 561 -14.24 -35.50 1.73
C GLN A 561 -13.13 -34.47 1.97
N ASP A 562 -13.13 -33.33 1.28
CA ASP A 562 -12.10 -32.30 1.51
C ASP A 562 -12.27 -31.56 2.85
N MET A 563 -11.73 -32.17 3.90
CA MET A 563 -11.65 -31.60 5.25
C MET A 563 -10.91 -30.26 5.27
N LYS A 564 -9.94 -30.02 4.37
CA LYS A 564 -9.18 -28.75 4.35
C LYS A 564 -10.09 -27.59 4.00
N TRP A 565 -10.99 -27.75 3.03
CA TRP A 565 -11.99 -26.72 2.71
C TRP A 565 -12.89 -26.38 3.91
N ILE A 566 -13.26 -27.39 4.71
CA ILE A 566 -14.07 -27.18 5.93
C ILE A 566 -13.26 -26.45 7.01
N GLU A 567 -12.00 -26.84 7.22
CA GLU A 567 -11.08 -26.22 8.18
C GLU A 567 -10.74 -24.77 7.79
N GLU A 568 -10.42 -24.52 6.52
CA GLU A 568 -10.16 -23.19 5.96
C GLU A 568 -11.39 -22.29 6.07
N LYS A 569 -12.58 -22.80 5.73
CA LYS A 569 -13.85 -22.09 5.92
C LYS A 569 -14.08 -21.72 7.39
N GLN A 570 -13.81 -22.63 8.33
CA GLN A 570 -13.91 -22.34 9.77
C GLN A 570 -12.80 -21.38 10.28
N ALA A 571 -11.61 -21.38 9.67
CA ALA A 571 -10.55 -20.42 9.95
C ALA A 571 -10.93 -19.01 9.44
N LEU A 572 -11.52 -18.91 8.24
CA LEU A 572 -12.04 -17.66 7.67
C LEU A 572 -13.19 -17.09 8.50
N TYR A 573 -14.11 -17.91 9.02
CA TYR A 573 -15.16 -17.44 9.94
C TYR A 573 -14.58 -16.87 11.25
N ARG A 574 -13.61 -17.55 11.88
CA ARG A 574 -12.91 -17.04 13.08
C ARG A 574 -12.19 -15.72 12.79
N ARG A 575 -11.45 -15.65 11.69
CA ARG A 575 -10.73 -14.43 11.29
C ARG A 575 -11.66 -13.26 10.95
N ASN A 576 -12.85 -13.52 10.40
CA ASN A 576 -13.88 -12.49 10.21
C ASN A 576 -14.47 -12.01 11.55
N GLN A 577 -14.63 -12.88 12.56
CA GLN A 577 -15.06 -12.48 13.90
C GLN A 577 -14.00 -11.58 14.57
N GLU A 578 -12.71 -11.97 14.53
CA GLU A 578 -11.58 -11.14 15.00
C GLU A 578 -11.56 -9.75 14.33
N LEU A 579 -11.82 -9.69 13.03
CA LEU A 579 -11.88 -8.43 12.27
C LEU A 579 -13.08 -7.57 12.67
N VAL A 580 -14.27 -8.15 12.88
CA VAL A 580 -15.47 -7.43 13.36
C VAL A 580 -15.25 -6.88 14.78
N GLU A 581 -14.62 -7.65 15.68
CA GLU A 581 -14.25 -7.17 17.01
C GLU A 581 -13.15 -6.11 17.00
N LYS A 582 -12.24 -6.16 16.02
CA LYS A 582 -11.26 -5.10 15.80
C LYS A 582 -11.93 -3.83 15.29
N ILE A 583 -12.85 -3.92 14.33
CA ILE A 583 -13.63 -2.78 13.82
C ILE A 583 -14.39 -2.11 14.97
N LYS A 584 -15.14 -2.87 15.79
CA LYS A 584 -15.86 -2.32 16.96
C LYS A 584 -14.95 -1.58 17.94
N ARG A 585 -13.73 -2.07 18.18
CA ARG A 585 -12.74 -1.37 19.01
C ARG A 585 -12.26 -0.07 18.37
N MET A 586 -11.96 -0.07 17.07
CA MET A 586 -11.61 1.14 16.32
C MET A 586 -12.75 2.17 16.31
N GLU A 587 -14.01 1.73 16.22
CA GLU A 587 -15.19 2.61 16.25
C GLU A 587 -15.37 3.31 17.61
N ILE A 588 -15.15 2.57 18.71
CA ILE A 588 -15.16 3.12 20.08
C ILE A 588 -13.99 4.11 20.28
N GLU A 589 -12.81 3.79 19.77
CA GLU A 589 -11.63 4.65 19.83
C GLU A 589 -11.81 5.92 18.96
N GLU A 590 -12.41 5.81 17.76
CA GLU A 590 -12.78 6.96 16.93
C GLU A 590 -13.84 7.84 17.62
N ALA A 591 -14.81 7.24 18.31
CA ALA A 591 -15.81 7.99 19.07
C ALA A 591 -15.18 8.76 20.25
N ARG A 592 -14.25 8.13 20.98
CA ARG A 592 -13.47 8.80 22.03
C ARG A 592 -12.62 9.95 21.45
N LEU A 593 -11.84 9.69 20.41
CA LEU A 593 -10.98 10.70 19.80
C LEU A 593 -11.78 11.87 19.22
N LYS A 594 -13.03 11.68 18.78
CA LYS A 594 -13.95 12.77 18.40
C LYS A 594 -14.36 13.64 19.59
N HIS A 595 -14.56 13.07 20.78
CA HIS A 595 -14.84 13.79 22.02
C HIS A 595 -13.60 14.57 22.46
N ASP A 596 -12.44 13.92 22.57
CA ASP A 596 -11.16 14.55 22.90
C ASP A 596 -10.86 15.74 21.95
N VAL A 597 -11.14 15.57 20.65
CA VAL A 597 -11.00 16.63 19.62
C VAL A 597 -12.09 17.70 19.69
N GLN A 598 -13.22 17.50 20.37
CA GLN A 598 -14.20 18.57 20.63
C GLN A 598 -13.81 19.36 21.89
N ASP A 599 -13.44 18.69 22.97
CA ASP A 599 -13.02 19.33 24.22
C ASP A 599 -11.82 20.27 23.99
N VAL A 600 -10.87 19.88 23.13
CA VAL A 600 -9.75 20.74 22.72
C VAL A 600 -10.20 21.95 21.89
N LYS A 601 -11.27 21.86 21.08
CA LYS A 601 -11.83 23.05 20.38
C LYS A 601 -12.50 23.99 21.36
N ASP A 602 -13.31 23.46 22.27
CA ASP A 602 -14.04 24.27 23.26
C ASP A 602 -13.05 25.00 24.19
N GLN A 603 -11.92 24.36 24.52
CA GLN A 603 -10.78 25.00 25.18
C GLN A 603 -10.10 26.07 24.31
N ASN A 604 -9.95 25.84 23.00
CA ASN A 604 -9.33 26.81 22.09
C ASN A 604 -10.22 28.05 21.90
N GLU A 605 -11.53 27.87 21.74
CA GLU A 605 -12.51 28.96 21.70
C GLU A 605 -12.49 29.77 23.01
N LEU A 606 -12.40 29.11 24.17
CA LEU A 606 -12.23 29.77 25.48
C LEU A 606 -10.91 30.56 25.57
N LEU A 607 -9.81 30.05 25.00
CA LEU A 607 -8.53 30.75 24.91
C LEU A 607 -8.59 31.95 23.96
N GLU A 608 -9.29 31.84 22.82
CA GLU A 608 -9.54 32.96 21.90
C GLU A 608 -10.34 34.09 22.59
N PHE A 609 -11.40 33.76 23.33
CA PHE A 609 -12.11 34.74 24.17
C PHE A 609 -11.21 35.36 25.23
N ARG A 610 -10.31 34.59 25.86
CA ARG A 610 -9.38 35.11 26.86
C ARG A 610 -8.30 36.01 26.26
N ILE A 611 -7.83 35.73 25.04
CA ILE A 611 -6.90 36.60 24.30
C ILE A 611 -7.59 37.94 24.01
N LEU A 612 -8.82 37.92 23.48
CA LEU A 612 -9.60 39.14 23.24
C LEU A 612 -9.85 39.94 24.53
N GLU A 613 -10.09 39.28 25.67
CA GLU A 613 -10.25 39.93 26.99
C GLU A 613 -8.95 40.58 27.51
N LEU A 614 -7.79 40.07 27.09
CA LEU A 614 -6.46 40.60 27.43
C LEU A 614 -6.08 41.77 26.52
N GLU A 615 -6.26 41.65 25.20
CA GLU A 615 -6.12 42.77 24.25
C GLU A 615 -7.02 43.95 24.62
N GLU A 616 -8.26 43.67 25.03
CA GLU A 616 -9.24 44.68 25.41
C GLU A 616 -8.91 45.35 26.76
N ARG A 617 -8.08 44.71 27.61
CA ARG A 617 -7.44 45.36 28.76
C ARG A 617 -6.22 46.18 28.34
N GLU A 618 -5.37 45.66 27.47
CA GLU A 618 -4.18 46.35 26.96
C GLU A 618 -4.56 47.71 26.33
N ARG A 619 -5.56 47.73 25.44
CA ARG A 619 -6.13 48.96 24.84
C ARG A 619 -6.66 49.98 25.87
N LYS A 620 -6.94 49.56 27.09
CA LYS A 620 -7.52 50.39 28.17
C LYS A 620 -6.50 50.72 29.27
N SER A 621 -5.30 50.16 29.21
CA SER A 621 -4.24 50.38 30.19
C SER A 621 -3.32 51.54 29.76
N PRO A 622 -3.13 52.59 30.58
CA PRO A 622 -2.14 53.61 30.30
C PRO A 622 -0.71 53.07 30.50
N ALA A 623 0.05 53.02 29.38
CA ALA A 623 1.50 52.83 29.29
C ALA A 623 2.08 51.41 29.48
N MET A 624 2.10 50.63 28.39
CA MET A 624 3.34 49.98 27.94
C MET A 624 3.60 50.34 26.47
N ASN A 625 4.71 51.02 26.18
CA ASN A 625 5.06 51.44 24.81
C ASN A 625 5.77 50.31 24.05
N PHE A 626 5.05 49.22 23.74
CA PHE A 626 5.54 48.21 22.80
C PHE A 626 5.70 48.84 21.41
N HIS A 627 6.95 49.00 20.99
CA HIS A 627 7.27 49.45 19.63
C HIS A 627 7.13 48.26 18.70
N HIS A 628 6.15 48.29 17.79
CA HIS A 628 5.88 47.14 16.91
C HIS A 628 7.04 46.97 15.90
N ILE A 629 7.89 45.97 16.14
CA ILE A 629 9.01 45.66 15.25
C ILE A 629 8.47 44.83 14.07
N PRO A 630 8.83 45.12 12.81
CA PRO A 630 8.47 44.28 11.67
C PRO A 630 9.16 42.91 11.78
N PHE A 631 8.40 41.83 11.61
CA PHE A 631 8.95 40.48 11.67
C PHE A 631 9.80 40.17 10.43
N ILE A 632 11.03 39.70 10.66
CA ILE A 632 11.99 39.35 9.61
C ILE A 632 11.84 37.85 9.30
N GLU A 633 11.71 37.51 8.02
CA GLU A 633 11.56 36.13 7.56
C GLU A 633 12.74 35.25 8.03
N GLY A 634 12.42 34.11 8.63
CA GLY A 634 13.41 33.18 9.22
C GLY A 634 13.73 33.40 10.70
N LYS A 635 13.22 34.46 11.36
CA LYS A 635 13.28 34.62 12.83
C LYS A 635 11.89 34.56 13.46
N SER A 636 11.79 34.05 14.69
CA SER A 636 10.51 34.06 15.41
C SER A 636 10.16 35.48 15.91
N PRO A 637 8.87 35.85 16.04
CA PRO A 637 8.46 37.13 16.64
C PRO A 637 9.09 37.39 18.00
N LEU A 638 9.14 36.37 18.87
CA LEU A 638 9.77 36.44 20.18
C LEU A 638 11.28 36.74 20.06
N GLN A 639 11.98 36.05 19.18
CA GLN A 639 13.41 36.29 18.92
C GLN A 639 13.68 37.71 18.44
N VAL A 640 12.83 38.28 17.56
CA VAL A 640 12.99 39.65 17.08
C VAL A 640 12.86 40.67 18.24
N TYR A 641 11.94 40.46 19.17
CA TYR A 641 11.83 41.30 20.37
C TYR A 641 12.98 41.07 21.36
N CYS A 642 13.39 39.83 21.60
CA CYS A 642 14.54 39.53 22.47
C CYS A 642 15.85 40.11 21.93
N GLU A 643 16.13 39.99 20.64
CA GLU A 643 17.30 40.61 20.00
C GLU A 643 17.28 42.14 20.09
N ALA A 644 16.11 42.77 20.02
CA ALA A 644 15.97 44.23 20.19
C ALA A 644 16.19 44.70 21.64
N GLU A 645 15.82 43.89 22.63
CA GLU A 645 16.17 44.07 24.05
C GLU A 645 17.61 43.61 24.38
N GLY A 646 18.40 43.17 23.39
CA GLY A 646 19.79 42.72 23.56
C GLY A 646 19.95 41.33 24.18
N VAL A 647 18.89 40.53 24.25
CA VAL A 647 18.86 39.18 24.82
C VAL A 647 19.07 38.15 23.70
N THR A 648 20.29 37.63 23.59
CA THR A 648 20.66 36.61 22.59
C THR A 648 20.42 35.18 23.06
N ASP A 649 20.74 34.89 24.33
CA ASP A 649 20.81 33.53 24.86
C ASP A 649 19.86 33.36 26.06
N ILE A 650 18.78 32.61 25.87
CA ILE A 650 17.71 32.43 26.87
C ILE A 650 17.86 31.08 27.56
N LEU A 651 18.63 31.06 28.66
CA LEU A 651 18.71 29.90 29.54
C LEU A 651 17.46 29.82 30.43
N VAL A 652 16.55 28.89 30.10
CA VAL A 652 15.29 28.67 30.85
C VAL A 652 15.54 28.44 32.34
N ALA A 653 16.58 27.67 32.70
CA ALA A 653 16.98 27.44 34.09
C ALA A 653 17.42 28.72 34.82
N GLU A 654 18.03 29.70 34.13
CA GLU A 654 18.34 30.99 34.74
C GLU A 654 17.11 31.88 34.90
N LEU A 655 16.18 31.88 33.94
CA LEU A 655 14.93 32.62 34.06
C LEU A 655 14.04 32.05 35.17
N MET A 656 13.93 30.72 35.28
CA MET A 656 13.26 30.05 36.40
C MET A 656 13.90 30.47 37.72
N LYS A 657 15.23 30.41 37.85
CA LYS A 657 15.94 30.87 39.05
C LYS A 657 15.72 32.35 39.38
N LYS A 658 15.64 33.23 38.37
CA LYS A 658 15.31 34.66 38.55
C LYS A 658 13.85 34.85 39.00
N LEU A 659 12.91 34.06 38.49
CA LEU A 659 11.50 34.08 38.89
C LEU A 659 11.25 33.48 40.28
N ASP A 660 11.96 32.41 40.66
CA ASP A 660 11.94 31.87 42.02
C ASP A 660 12.48 32.91 43.02
N ILE A 661 13.58 33.60 42.68
CA ILE A 661 14.09 34.72 43.48
C ILE A 661 13.07 35.87 43.60
N LEU A 662 12.35 36.22 42.54
CA LEU A 662 11.29 37.23 42.59
C LEU A 662 10.09 36.78 43.44
N GLY A 663 9.67 35.52 43.31
CA GLY A 663 8.62 34.92 44.13
C GLY A 663 8.97 34.92 45.61
N ASP A 664 10.16 34.43 45.98
CA ASP A 664 10.63 34.33 47.36
C ASP A 664 10.81 35.69 48.05
N ASN A 665 11.28 36.71 47.32
CA ASN A 665 11.67 38.01 47.92
C ASN A 665 10.59 39.10 47.86
N ALA A 666 9.50 38.92 47.08
CA ALA A 666 8.63 40.04 46.72
C ALA A 666 7.12 39.83 46.90
N VAL A 667 6.65 38.80 47.62
CA VAL A 667 5.23 38.61 47.98
C VAL A 667 4.62 39.84 48.69
N SER A 668 5.43 40.63 49.39
CA SER A 668 5.00 41.87 50.05
C SER A 668 5.08 43.14 49.19
N ASN A 669 5.74 43.08 48.03
CA ASN A 669 6.16 44.26 47.25
C ASN A 669 5.62 44.27 45.81
N LEU A 670 5.29 43.10 45.24
CA LEU A 670 4.60 42.98 43.95
C LEU A 670 3.09 43.16 44.13
N THR A 671 2.46 43.88 43.21
CA THR A 671 1.00 43.95 43.09
C THR A 671 0.41 42.58 42.71
N ASN A 672 -0.88 42.38 42.96
CA ASN A 672 -1.58 41.14 42.59
C ASN A 672 -1.48 40.80 41.10
N GLU A 673 -1.37 41.80 40.23
CA GLU A 673 -1.23 41.60 38.78
C GLU A 673 0.19 41.13 38.42
N GLU A 674 1.23 41.73 39.00
CA GLU A 674 2.61 41.28 38.84
C GLU A 674 2.84 39.87 39.41
N GLN A 675 2.21 39.53 40.55
CA GLN A 675 2.26 38.18 41.11
C GLN A 675 1.63 37.14 40.16
N VAL A 676 0.51 37.46 39.52
CA VAL A 676 -0.12 36.61 38.49
C VAL A 676 0.79 36.45 37.28
N VAL A 677 1.44 37.52 36.82
CA VAL A 677 2.41 37.47 35.70
C VAL A 677 3.63 36.60 36.04
N VAL A 678 4.18 36.70 37.25
CA VAL A 678 5.30 35.84 37.71
C VAL A 678 4.89 34.36 37.72
N ILE A 679 3.70 34.04 38.22
CA ILE A 679 3.17 32.66 38.24
C ILE A 679 2.94 32.13 36.80
N GLN A 680 2.41 32.95 35.91
CA GLN A 680 2.21 32.60 34.50
C GLN A 680 3.55 32.38 33.78
N ALA A 681 4.52 33.29 33.92
CA ALA A 681 5.85 33.15 33.34
C ALA A 681 6.55 31.86 33.80
N ARG A 682 6.50 31.56 35.10
CA ARG A 682 7.04 30.32 35.69
C ARG A 682 6.36 29.07 35.12
N THR A 683 5.04 29.12 34.89
CA THR A 683 4.27 28.02 34.30
C THR A 683 4.65 27.79 32.83
N VAL A 684 4.77 28.87 32.05
CA VAL A 684 5.18 28.83 30.63
C VAL A 684 6.61 28.28 30.49
N LEU A 685 7.55 28.74 31.32
CA LEU A 685 8.93 28.24 31.30
C LEU A 685 9.04 26.77 31.73
N THR A 686 8.24 26.32 32.71
CA THR A 686 8.16 24.91 33.11
C THR A 686 7.62 24.02 31.98
N LEU A 687 6.74 24.54 31.12
CA LEU A 687 6.28 23.84 29.92
C LEU A 687 7.35 23.87 28.82
N ALA A 688 8.00 25.01 28.59
CA ALA A 688 9.09 25.14 27.62
C ALA A 688 10.26 24.19 27.93
N GLU A 689 10.65 24.06 29.20
CA GLU A 689 11.68 23.12 29.65
C GLU A 689 11.34 21.66 29.31
N LYS A 690 10.09 21.24 29.53
CA LYS A 690 9.62 19.88 29.15
C LYS A 690 9.61 19.67 27.64
N TRP A 691 9.23 20.68 26.86
CA TRP A 691 9.28 20.62 25.40
C TRP A 691 10.73 20.54 24.87
N LEU A 692 11.66 21.29 25.46
CA LEU A 692 13.09 21.22 25.12
C LEU A 692 13.66 19.84 25.44
N GLN A 693 13.41 19.30 26.64
CA GLN A 693 13.81 17.94 27.01
C GLN A 693 13.24 16.87 26.05
N GLN A 694 11.98 17.03 25.62
CA GLN A 694 11.39 16.13 24.63
C GLN A 694 12.08 16.25 23.27
N ILE A 695 12.43 17.46 22.83
CA ILE A 695 13.20 17.69 21.60
C ILE A 695 14.57 17.02 21.69
N GLU A 696 15.36 17.26 22.75
CA GLU A 696 16.68 16.67 22.99
C GLU A 696 16.65 15.12 22.94
N VAL A 697 15.63 14.51 23.54
CA VAL A 697 15.42 13.05 23.49
C VAL A 697 15.10 12.57 22.07
N THR A 698 14.26 13.29 21.32
CA THR A 698 13.97 12.94 19.92
C THR A 698 15.17 13.15 19.00
N GLU A 699 15.97 14.19 19.22
CA GLU A 699 17.19 14.44 18.46
C GLU A 699 18.21 13.33 18.72
N SER A 700 18.45 12.98 19.99
CA SER A 700 19.32 11.86 20.39
C SER A 700 18.91 10.55 19.71
N ALA A 701 17.61 10.26 19.63
CA ALA A 701 17.08 9.08 18.95
C ALA A 701 17.22 9.14 17.41
N LEU A 702 17.18 10.33 16.81
CA LEU A 702 17.45 10.54 15.38
C LEU A 702 18.93 10.41 15.05
N GLN A 703 19.83 10.98 15.88
CA GLN A 703 21.28 10.83 15.75
C GLN A 703 21.68 9.35 15.84
N GLN A 704 21.13 8.58 16.78
CA GLN A 704 21.36 7.13 16.88
C GLN A 704 20.90 6.37 15.61
N LYS A 705 19.75 6.72 15.03
CA LYS A 705 19.27 6.14 13.77
C LYS A 705 20.15 6.52 12.58
N MET A 706 20.69 7.73 12.54
CA MET A 706 21.62 8.17 11.50
C MET A 706 22.89 7.31 11.53
N VAL A 707 23.49 7.13 12.72
CA VAL A 707 24.66 6.26 12.92
C VAL A 707 24.34 4.79 12.55
N HIS A 708 23.14 4.28 12.83
CA HIS A 708 22.74 2.93 12.39
C HIS A 708 22.75 2.81 10.86
N LEU A 709 22.12 3.77 10.16
CA LEU A 709 22.06 3.80 8.70
C LEU A 709 23.44 3.97 8.05
N GLU A 710 24.36 4.69 8.69
CA GLU A 710 25.76 4.81 8.24
C GLU A 710 26.51 3.48 8.36
N ASN A 711 26.34 2.74 9.47
CA ASN A 711 26.90 1.40 9.65
C ASN A 711 26.33 0.39 8.63
N GLU A 712 25.02 0.41 8.39
CA GLU A 712 24.36 -0.44 7.37
C GLU A 712 24.87 -0.11 5.96
N LYS A 713 25.01 1.17 5.63
CA LYS A 713 25.58 1.64 4.35
C LYS A 713 27.02 1.17 4.17
N GLU A 714 27.85 1.16 5.22
CA GLU A 714 29.22 0.64 5.15
C GLU A 714 29.22 -0.88 4.93
N LEU A 715 28.33 -1.62 5.61
CA LEU A 715 28.16 -3.07 5.41
C LEU A 715 27.71 -3.41 3.98
N PHE A 716 26.71 -2.72 3.44
CA PHE A 716 26.28 -2.90 2.05
C PHE A 716 27.39 -2.54 1.05
N SER A 717 28.23 -1.54 1.37
CA SER A 717 29.36 -1.13 0.53
C SER A 717 30.46 -2.22 0.50
N LYS A 718 30.73 -2.88 1.64
CA LYS A 718 31.63 -4.05 1.73
C LYS A 718 31.06 -5.27 0.99
N GLN A 719 29.77 -5.56 1.16
CA GLN A 719 29.07 -6.63 0.43
C GLN A 719 29.12 -6.42 -1.08
N LYS A 720 28.94 -5.17 -1.55
CA LYS A 720 29.10 -4.83 -2.97
C LYS A 720 30.53 -5.10 -3.45
N GLY A 721 31.54 -4.69 -2.68
CA GLY A 721 32.95 -4.95 -3.01
C GLY A 721 33.23 -6.42 -3.26
N TYR A 722 32.83 -7.31 -2.36
CA TYR A 722 32.99 -8.76 -2.53
C TYR A 722 32.24 -9.32 -3.76
N LEU A 723 31.08 -8.74 -4.10
CA LEU A 723 30.33 -9.14 -5.30
C LEU A 723 30.97 -8.63 -6.60
N ASP A 724 31.57 -7.43 -6.59
CA ASP A 724 32.35 -6.91 -7.72
C ASP A 724 33.62 -7.78 -7.93
N GLU A 725 34.35 -8.11 -6.85
CA GLU A 725 35.55 -8.97 -6.85
C GLU A 725 35.25 -10.39 -7.39
N GLU A 726 34.21 -11.06 -6.89
CA GLU A 726 33.79 -12.39 -7.35
C GLU A 726 33.32 -12.37 -8.81
N LEU A 727 32.72 -11.28 -9.27
CA LEU A 727 32.28 -11.11 -10.65
C LEU A 727 33.47 -10.93 -11.60
N ASP A 728 34.50 -10.18 -11.20
CA ASP A 728 35.74 -10.05 -11.97
C ASP A 728 36.57 -11.33 -11.97
N TYR A 729 36.60 -12.10 -10.87
CA TYR A 729 37.20 -13.45 -10.85
C TYR A 729 36.50 -14.39 -11.85
N ARG A 730 35.16 -14.36 -11.92
CA ARG A 730 34.38 -15.15 -12.89
C ARG A 730 34.59 -14.73 -14.33
N LYS A 731 34.79 -13.44 -14.62
CA LYS A 731 35.23 -12.99 -15.96
C LYS A 731 36.60 -13.58 -16.30
N GLN A 732 37.57 -13.44 -15.40
CA GLN A 732 38.93 -13.93 -15.63
C GLN A 732 38.96 -15.45 -15.87
N ALA A 733 38.17 -16.23 -15.13
CA ALA A 733 38.04 -17.67 -15.34
C ALA A 733 37.37 -18.01 -16.69
N LEU A 734 36.37 -17.22 -17.11
CA LEU A 734 35.72 -17.37 -18.42
C LEU A 734 36.69 -17.04 -19.56
N ASP A 735 37.45 -15.96 -19.45
CA ASP A 735 38.44 -15.55 -20.44
C ASP A 735 39.60 -16.56 -20.56
N GLN A 736 40.05 -17.14 -19.43
CA GLN A 736 41.00 -18.26 -19.42
C GLN A 736 40.43 -19.50 -20.12
N ALA A 737 39.16 -19.84 -19.89
CA ALA A 737 38.51 -20.96 -20.57
C ALA A 737 38.36 -20.72 -22.09
N HIS A 738 38.03 -19.49 -22.51
CA HIS A 738 38.00 -19.12 -23.94
C HIS A 738 39.39 -19.21 -24.58
N MET A 739 40.45 -18.76 -23.90
CA MET A 739 41.82 -18.92 -24.39
C MET A 739 42.21 -20.40 -24.54
N GLN A 740 41.88 -21.24 -23.57
CA GLN A 740 42.12 -22.69 -23.65
C GLN A 740 41.33 -23.36 -24.78
N ILE A 741 40.10 -22.91 -25.07
CA ILE A 741 39.33 -23.39 -26.23
C ILE A 741 40.04 -23.01 -27.53
N LEU A 742 40.49 -21.77 -27.68
CA LEU A 742 41.23 -21.32 -28.87
C LEU A 742 42.57 -22.05 -29.05
N GLU A 743 43.28 -22.35 -27.96
CA GLU A 743 44.51 -23.17 -27.97
C GLU A 743 44.22 -24.62 -28.40
N LEU A 744 43.13 -25.21 -27.91
CA LEU A 744 42.69 -26.57 -28.29
C LEU A 744 42.21 -26.63 -29.76
N GLU A 745 41.50 -25.61 -30.23
CA GLU A 745 41.06 -25.47 -31.62
C GLU A 745 42.27 -25.29 -32.56
N ALA A 746 43.26 -24.47 -32.18
CA ALA A 746 44.50 -24.32 -32.94
C ALA A 746 45.29 -25.64 -33.00
N MET A 747 45.46 -26.34 -31.87
CA MET A 747 46.12 -27.66 -31.86
C MET A 747 45.36 -28.72 -32.66
N LEU A 748 44.02 -28.66 -32.71
CA LEU A 748 43.20 -29.51 -33.59
C LEU A 748 43.44 -29.18 -35.07
N TYR A 749 43.50 -27.90 -35.43
CA TYR A 749 43.82 -27.47 -36.80
C TYR A 749 45.24 -27.90 -37.22
N ASP A 750 46.24 -27.73 -36.36
CA ASP A 750 47.62 -28.16 -36.62
C ASP A 750 47.72 -29.70 -36.75
N ALA A 751 47.00 -30.45 -35.92
CA ALA A 751 46.93 -31.91 -36.02
C ALA A 751 46.29 -32.35 -37.35
N LEU A 752 45.18 -31.71 -37.75
CA LEU A 752 44.51 -31.95 -39.03
C LEU A 752 45.34 -31.53 -40.25
N GLN A 753 46.31 -30.61 -40.09
CA GLN A 753 47.28 -30.29 -41.14
C GLN A 753 48.46 -31.28 -41.17
N GLN A 754 48.94 -31.78 -40.03
CA GLN A 754 50.02 -32.77 -39.96
C GLN A 754 49.58 -34.17 -40.40
N GLU A 755 48.34 -34.58 -40.10
CA GLU A 755 47.69 -35.75 -40.73
C GLU A 755 47.19 -35.41 -42.14
N ALA A 756 48.14 -35.11 -43.03
CA ALA A 756 47.97 -34.55 -44.37
C ALA A 756 46.62 -34.88 -45.06
N GLY A 757 45.80 -33.84 -45.23
CA GLY A 757 44.44 -33.85 -45.79
C GLY A 757 44.30 -34.26 -47.28
N ALA A 758 45.24 -35.05 -47.80
CA ALA A 758 45.22 -35.69 -49.10
C ALA A 758 45.31 -37.23 -49.03
N LYS A 759 45.35 -37.85 -47.84
CA LYS A 759 45.39 -39.33 -47.70
C LYS A 759 44.45 -39.95 -46.65
N MET A 760 43.99 -39.20 -45.64
CA MET A 760 43.06 -39.76 -44.62
C MET A 760 41.67 -40.13 -45.20
N THR A 761 41.37 -39.70 -46.43
CA THR A 761 40.23 -40.14 -47.24
C THR A 761 40.37 -41.57 -47.79
N GLU A 762 41.58 -42.11 -47.94
CA GLU A 762 41.83 -43.43 -48.55
C GLU A 762 42.38 -44.49 -47.57
N ILE A 763 42.76 -44.10 -46.34
CA ILE A 763 43.41 -45.01 -45.37
C ILE A 763 42.41 -45.75 -44.48
N LEU A 764 41.28 -45.12 -44.11
CA LEU A 764 40.24 -45.74 -43.27
C LEU A 764 39.15 -46.37 -44.14
N SER A 765 38.96 -47.68 -44.00
CA SER A 765 37.83 -48.41 -44.59
C SER A 765 36.49 -47.87 -44.07
N GLU A 766 35.38 -48.13 -44.78
CA GLU A 766 34.03 -47.76 -44.31
C GLU A 766 33.74 -48.36 -42.92
N ASP A 767 34.18 -49.60 -42.70
CA ASP A 767 34.15 -50.33 -41.44
C ASP A 767 34.85 -49.58 -40.28
N GLU A 768 35.99 -48.92 -40.56
CA GLU A 768 36.74 -48.13 -39.57
C GLU A 768 36.15 -46.72 -39.40
N ARG A 769 35.61 -46.14 -40.48
CA ARG A 769 34.87 -44.87 -40.44
C ARG A 769 33.60 -44.98 -39.61
N GLU A 770 32.85 -46.07 -39.73
CA GLU A 770 31.69 -46.34 -38.87
C GLU A 770 32.10 -46.55 -37.41
N LYS A 771 33.15 -47.36 -37.13
CA LYS A 771 33.65 -47.56 -35.76
C LYS A 771 34.10 -46.25 -35.12
N LEU A 772 34.81 -45.39 -35.85
CA LEU A 772 35.25 -44.09 -35.37
C LEU A 772 34.05 -43.15 -35.12
N LYS A 773 33.06 -43.13 -36.03
CA LYS A 773 31.84 -42.35 -35.89
C LYS A 773 31.02 -42.80 -34.67
N LEU A 774 30.84 -44.10 -34.48
CA LEU A 774 30.17 -44.70 -33.31
C LEU A 774 30.91 -44.35 -32.00
N ALA A 775 32.24 -44.39 -32.00
CA ALA A 775 33.06 -44.02 -30.84
C ALA A 775 32.93 -42.51 -30.51
N VAL A 776 32.97 -41.63 -31.52
CA VAL A 776 32.77 -40.19 -31.37
C VAL A 776 31.35 -39.89 -30.86
N ASP A 777 30.33 -40.54 -31.41
CA ASP A 777 28.95 -40.34 -30.96
C ASP A 777 28.67 -40.99 -29.59
N GLN A 778 29.45 -42.00 -29.18
CA GLN A 778 29.46 -42.52 -27.81
C GLN A 778 30.13 -41.55 -26.83
N TRP A 779 31.29 -40.98 -27.19
CA TRP A 779 31.97 -39.97 -26.40
C TRP A 779 31.12 -38.69 -26.23
N LYS A 780 30.48 -38.19 -27.31
CA LYS A 780 29.52 -37.08 -27.23
C LYS A 780 28.36 -37.38 -26.28
N ARG A 781 27.78 -38.59 -26.33
CA ARG A 781 26.72 -39.01 -25.40
C ARG A 781 27.20 -39.02 -23.96
N GLN A 782 28.42 -39.51 -23.71
CA GLN A 782 29.02 -39.53 -22.38
C GLN A 782 29.31 -38.12 -21.86
N MET A 783 29.97 -37.27 -22.65
CA MET A 783 30.24 -35.86 -22.33
C MET A 783 28.95 -35.08 -22.02
N MET A 784 27.90 -35.26 -22.81
CA MET A 784 26.59 -34.67 -22.57
C MET A 784 25.85 -35.26 -21.35
N SER A 785 26.24 -36.44 -20.87
CA SER A 785 25.75 -37.01 -19.61
C SER A 785 26.48 -36.41 -18.42
N GLU A 786 27.83 -36.35 -18.47
CA GLU A 786 28.68 -35.78 -17.42
C GLU A 786 28.43 -34.27 -17.20
N LEU A 787 28.07 -33.53 -18.24
CA LEU A 787 27.62 -32.13 -18.13
C LEU A 787 26.28 -32.02 -17.38
N ARG A 788 25.27 -32.81 -17.78
CA ARG A 788 23.96 -32.82 -17.09
C ARG A 788 24.07 -33.27 -15.63
N GLU A 789 24.99 -34.19 -15.35
CA GLU A 789 25.23 -34.66 -13.97
C GLU A 789 25.88 -33.58 -13.11
N ARG A 790 26.79 -32.77 -13.66
CA ARG A 790 27.32 -31.56 -13.01
C ARG A 790 26.25 -30.48 -12.81
N ASP A 791 25.41 -30.21 -13.82
CA ASP A 791 24.30 -29.27 -13.68
C ASP A 791 23.31 -29.72 -12.60
N ALA A 792 22.98 -31.01 -12.57
CA ALA A 792 22.14 -31.62 -11.53
C ALA A 792 22.79 -31.57 -10.15
N GLN A 793 24.12 -31.68 -10.05
CA GLN A 793 24.86 -31.53 -8.80
C GLN A 793 24.83 -30.08 -8.29
N ILE A 794 25.08 -29.10 -9.15
CA ILE A 794 24.98 -27.66 -8.82
C ILE A 794 23.54 -27.31 -8.40
N LEU A 795 22.53 -27.92 -9.02
CA LEU A 795 21.13 -27.79 -8.61
C LEU A 795 20.86 -28.38 -7.22
N ARG A 796 21.39 -29.57 -6.90
CA ARG A 796 21.28 -30.17 -5.55
C ARG A 796 21.93 -29.28 -4.49
N GLU A 797 23.17 -28.86 -4.68
CA GLU A 797 23.91 -28.01 -3.76
C GLU A 797 23.18 -26.68 -3.50
N ARG A 798 22.64 -26.03 -4.56
CA ARG A 798 21.81 -24.83 -4.42
C ARG A 798 20.51 -25.09 -3.66
N MET A 799 19.89 -26.26 -3.85
CA MET A 799 18.68 -26.66 -3.12
C MET A 799 18.98 -26.85 -1.63
N GLU A 800 20.10 -27.49 -1.29
CA GLU A 800 20.56 -27.68 0.10
C GLU A 800 20.87 -26.34 0.78
N PHE A 801 21.53 -25.40 0.08
CA PHE A 801 21.71 -24.03 0.58
C PHE A 801 20.39 -23.29 0.81
N ILE A 802 19.42 -23.43 -0.09
CA ILE A 802 18.08 -22.84 0.06
C ILE A 802 17.33 -23.46 1.25
N GLN A 803 17.41 -24.78 1.45
CA GLN A 803 16.80 -25.46 2.59
C GLN A 803 17.42 -25.00 3.91
N HIS A 804 18.75 -24.87 4.00
CA HIS A 804 19.42 -24.31 5.18
C HIS A 804 19.02 -22.84 5.44
N ALA A 805 18.87 -22.03 4.38
CA ALA A 805 18.39 -20.66 4.52
C ALA A 805 16.93 -20.59 5.00
N GLN A 806 16.05 -21.46 4.49
CA GLN A 806 14.65 -21.56 4.92
C GLN A 806 14.53 -22.03 6.37
N GLN A 807 15.28 -23.07 6.75
CA GLN A 807 15.40 -23.54 8.14
C GLN A 807 15.82 -22.38 9.07
N ARG A 808 16.84 -21.61 8.66
CA ARG A 808 17.34 -20.47 9.44
C ARG A 808 16.37 -19.29 9.50
N ILE A 809 15.61 -19.02 8.45
CA ILE A 809 14.52 -18.02 8.48
C ILE A 809 13.48 -18.44 9.51
N LYS A 810 13.03 -19.70 9.49
CA LYS A 810 12.06 -20.23 10.44
C LYS A 810 12.55 -20.12 11.90
N GLU A 811 13.80 -20.46 12.18
CA GLU A 811 14.41 -20.26 13.52
C GLU A 811 14.37 -18.79 13.98
N LEU A 812 14.58 -17.84 13.05
CA LEU A 812 14.54 -16.41 13.35
C LEU A 812 13.11 -15.91 13.55
N GLU A 813 12.15 -16.40 12.77
CA GLU A 813 10.72 -16.13 12.96
C GLU A 813 10.22 -16.67 14.31
N GLU A 814 10.59 -17.90 14.69
CA GLU A 814 10.25 -18.49 15.99
C GLU A 814 10.87 -17.68 17.16
N ARG A 815 12.12 -17.18 17.01
CA ARG A 815 12.77 -16.28 17.99
C ARG A 815 12.09 -14.91 18.07
N ILE A 816 11.71 -14.32 16.94
CA ILE A 816 10.98 -13.06 16.88
C ILE A 816 9.60 -13.21 17.54
N GLU A 817 8.90 -14.33 17.32
CA GLU A 817 7.60 -14.58 17.94
C GLU A 817 7.72 -14.85 19.45
N ALA A 818 8.81 -15.50 19.90
CA ALA A 818 9.14 -15.60 21.33
C ALA A 818 9.41 -14.21 21.94
N GLN A 819 10.16 -13.35 21.27
CA GLN A 819 10.39 -11.97 21.71
C GLN A 819 9.10 -11.15 21.77
N LYS A 820 8.19 -11.27 20.80
CA LYS A 820 6.86 -10.63 20.86
C LYS A 820 6.05 -11.09 22.07
N ARG A 821 6.05 -12.40 22.39
CA ARG A 821 5.39 -12.92 23.60
C ARG A 821 6.04 -12.35 24.86
N GLN A 822 7.36 -12.30 24.92
CA GLN A 822 8.08 -11.75 26.07
C GLN A 822 7.85 -10.23 26.25
N ILE A 823 7.75 -9.46 25.16
CA ILE A 823 7.33 -8.05 25.21
C ILE A 823 5.90 -7.95 25.72
N LYS A 824 4.97 -8.75 25.17
CA LYS A 824 3.56 -8.78 25.60
C LYS A 824 3.41 -9.17 27.08
N GLU A 825 4.21 -10.11 27.60
CA GLU A 825 4.27 -10.48 29.02
C GLU A 825 4.84 -9.38 29.92
N LEU A 826 5.65 -8.46 29.37
CA LEU A 826 6.13 -7.27 30.08
C LEU A 826 5.09 -6.13 30.02
N GLU A 827 4.30 -6.03 28.94
CA GLU A 827 3.20 -5.08 28.77
C GLU A 827 1.94 -5.48 29.58
N GLU A 828 1.64 -6.78 29.70
CA GLU A 828 0.49 -7.32 30.43
C GLU A 828 0.74 -7.52 31.94
N LYS A 829 1.95 -7.23 32.44
CA LYS A 829 2.27 -7.26 33.88
C LYS A 829 1.75 -5.99 34.58
N PRO A 830 0.77 -6.08 35.49
CA PRO A 830 0.39 -4.94 36.33
C PRO A 830 1.48 -4.62 37.36
N SER A 831 1.53 -3.37 37.82
CA SER A 831 2.53 -2.86 38.79
C SER A 831 2.25 -3.32 40.24
N GLU A 832 2.31 -4.63 40.48
CA GLU A 832 1.83 -5.27 41.72
C GLU A 832 2.68 -5.00 42.98
N GLU A 833 3.85 -4.36 42.86
CA GLU A 833 4.72 -4.01 44.00
C GLU A 833 4.21 -2.81 44.84
N THR A 834 3.05 -2.22 44.53
CA THR A 834 2.50 -1.05 45.23
C THR A 834 1.38 -1.37 46.24
N ARG A 835 1.39 -2.57 46.85
CA ARG A 835 0.52 -2.89 48.01
C ARG A 835 1.20 -3.75 49.08
N ASN A 836 1.95 -3.08 49.97
CA ASN A 836 2.22 -3.57 51.32
C ASN A 836 1.77 -2.50 52.35
N PRO A 837 1.00 -2.86 53.39
CA PRO A 837 0.47 -1.88 54.34
C PRO A 837 1.54 -1.44 55.35
N PHE A 838 1.56 -0.13 55.66
CA PHE A 838 2.37 0.39 56.78
C PHE A 838 1.88 -0.19 58.11
N PRO A 839 2.75 -0.80 58.95
CA PRO A 839 2.41 -1.08 60.33
C PRO A 839 2.37 0.22 61.14
N ILE A 840 1.27 0.46 61.85
CA ILE A 840 1.17 1.59 62.78
C ILE A 840 1.90 1.23 64.07
N THR A 841 3.07 1.81 64.29
CA THR A 841 3.76 1.81 65.59
C THR A 841 3.70 3.20 66.19
N GLY A 842 2.91 3.37 67.26
CA GLY A 842 2.89 4.61 68.03
C GLY A 842 4.18 4.84 68.83
N PRO A 843 4.44 6.06 69.31
CA PRO A 843 5.62 6.35 70.13
C PRO A 843 5.46 5.80 71.55
N ASP A 844 6.49 5.14 72.05
CA ASP A 844 6.60 4.79 73.47
C ASP A 844 7.75 5.59 74.10
N HIS A 845 7.53 6.14 75.29
CA HIS A 845 8.45 7.12 75.90
C HIS A 845 9.63 6.45 76.61
N ARG A 846 10.87 6.87 76.25
CA ARG A 846 11.98 7.17 77.18
C ARG A 846 13.23 7.63 76.43
N GLY A 847 13.85 8.72 76.91
CA GLY A 847 15.07 9.33 76.35
C GLY A 847 15.04 10.83 76.56
#